data_AF-A0A8T1S983-F1
#
_entry.id   AF-A0A8T1S983-F1
#
_cell.length_a   1.000
_cell.length_b   1.000
_cell.length_c   1.000
_cell.angle_alpha   90.00
_cell.angle_beta   90.00
_cell.angle_gamma   90.00
#
_symmetry.space_group_name_H-M   'P 1'
#
loop_
_entity.id
_entity.type
_entity.pdbx_description
1 polymer ?
#
loop_
_entity_poly.entity_id
_entity_poly.type
_entity_poly.pdbx_seq_one_letter_code
_entity_poly.pdbx_strand_id
1 'polypeptide(L)'
;RVSFQEFELGLSSHGPVSLPVFSTPVKQPRQLPDDQASEENGLRIATPSLLSSYVCLRPFSCIDDGSGFASPAQILSVWAQEGVENCKEILKSLDFSLEEKVSLAELAGAFDNELMVSKSGVQHAAFASYKHELNYLEAQVEQVSRERDKARLDLEKAEKRNLQLVKEVDDHHAAMEHHHESKLKDLEQDYRGKLSIIKSDMETDRALLLQQVADQQTKLEVDIKLLQGEKTSLREKLTSAIQESRRLQSEVTEVVEKLSESEKLVSKLQKELDFMLKDKLGVVDPHSTELLHQEERFAEIIKEYELQSRELRDKNDELQTEVEKLRSQLQESQYRRAWRKMKENKPGGRLLRADETQRGDQSLLVSRRLSAAGKTGVPFVEAGAGAVSIETELMIEQLKEQLQDLKIQLETKVNYYEREIELMKRNFEKERKDIEQGFKMEISELEEQKGDLEELKVKYQEVIDGLKDQLQKSTPSQELEKRFETERSEMEQYYAKEICDLGQRLAQERDKLEEEMKMQHKNELQLMRMELHRVSEDNSLLRNKLGRFQREVEDVEEASNKQRKQMDELQREKEKTLSETEELNQLNKTYKQEICRLNARTLQLSSQLSDLSLQSETSHTTIQLLNQRLAETASQKEEEASVAKQLQATSSKLALEHGQNQSAWQRERELLQQQLRESRDKVSQVQELEVELERVTQECQTLRLTAAQFREELEESRDQLLEANTRLSLAQSQHRQELQQLKDQLESTVSRDCLTQLQSRWAEEQRKVQQLQENLSFQAEQASRQLAAFQEEHERLLTTMEERTEELERDVGNMQRMLQEKVTQLQEQRDRNVKCDLLLKDLYVENAQLVKALQATEQRQKNAEKKNLALEDKLSALTQLIRRMAQASLSV
;
A
#
# COMPACT_ATOMS: atom_id res chain seq x y z
N ARG A 1 0.88 5.81 31.84
CA ARG A 1 1.34 4.64 31.07
C ARG A 1 2.22 3.84 32.00
N VAL A 2 1.92 2.55 32.19
CA VAL A 2 2.73 1.60 32.97
C VAL A 2 3.52 0.76 31.98
N SER A 3 4.77 0.42 32.28
CA SER A 3 5.60 -0.40 31.39
C SER A 3 5.21 -1.88 31.42
N PHE A 4 5.62 -2.63 30.39
CA PHE A 4 5.32 -4.06 30.29
C PHE A 4 5.90 -4.85 31.47
N GLN A 5 7.12 -4.54 31.90
CA GLN A 5 7.75 -5.17 33.08
C GLN A 5 7.02 -4.85 34.39
N GLU A 6 6.48 -3.64 34.57
CA GLU A 6 5.66 -3.32 35.75
C GLU A 6 4.33 -4.08 35.75
N PHE A 7 3.76 -4.37 34.58
CA PHE A 7 2.56 -5.18 34.43
C PHE A 7 2.85 -6.68 34.69
N GLU A 8 3.95 -7.22 34.18
CA GLU A 8 4.42 -8.58 34.49
C GLU A 8 4.75 -8.76 35.98
N LEU A 9 5.39 -7.77 36.61
CA LEU A 9 5.65 -7.79 38.06
C LEU A 9 4.36 -7.75 38.88
N GLY A 10 3.36 -6.97 38.48
CA GLY A 10 2.04 -6.93 39.12
C GLY A 10 1.21 -8.21 38.97
N LEU A 11 1.44 -8.98 37.90
CA LEU A 11 0.86 -10.32 37.73
C LEU A 11 1.66 -11.39 38.50
N SER A 12 2.98 -11.23 38.62
CA SER A 12 3.87 -12.19 39.27
C SER A 12 3.88 -12.11 40.80
N SER A 13 3.42 -11.01 41.40
CA SER A 13 3.45 -10.77 42.85
C SER A 13 2.44 -11.59 43.68
N HIS A 14 1.68 -12.50 43.06
CA HIS A 14 0.67 -13.34 43.74
C HIS A 14 0.95 -14.85 43.65
N GLY A 15 2.22 -15.24 43.81
CA GLY A 15 2.55 -16.51 44.48
C GLY A 15 2.02 -16.53 45.94
N PRO A 16 1.84 -17.71 46.56
CA PRO A 16 1.09 -17.85 47.82
C PRO A 16 1.81 -17.23 49.02
N VAL A 17 1.44 -16.00 49.37
CA VAL A 17 1.90 -15.32 50.58
C VAL A 17 1.34 -16.04 51.82
N SER A 18 2.21 -16.79 52.49
CA SER A 18 1.93 -17.36 53.80
C SER A 18 1.94 -16.25 54.87
N LEU A 19 0.77 -15.91 55.41
CA LEU A 19 0.56 -14.92 56.47
C LEU A 19 -0.28 -15.52 57.61
N PRO A 20 -0.30 -14.91 58.81
CA PRO A 20 0.25 -15.61 59.97
C PRO A 20 -0.78 -16.27 60.89
N VAL A 21 -0.28 -17.19 61.73
CA VAL A 21 -1.03 -17.82 62.82
C VAL A 21 -1.31 -16.82 63.94
N PHE A 22 -2.53 -16.27 63.95
CA PHE A 22 -3.21 -15.75 65.14
C PHE A 22 -4.66 -16.27 65.11
N SER A 23 -5.00 -17.39 65.76
CA SER A 23 -5.10 -17.56 67.22
C SER A 23 -6.15 -16.66 67.86
N THR A 24 -7.43 -16.98 67.64
CA THR A 24 -8.53 -16.76 68.60
C THR A 24 -9.59 -17.86 68.39
N PRO A 25 -10.44 -18.16 69.40
CA PRO A 25 -10.90 -19.53 69.60
C PRO A 25 -12.05 -19.98 68.71
N VAL A 26 -12.11 -21.30 68.52
CA VAL A 26 -13.28 -22.03 68.02
C VAL A 26 -14.53 -21.58 68.78
N LYS A 27 -15.44 -20.91 68.06
CA LYS A 27 -16.85 -20.78 68.46
C LYS A 27 -17.69 -21.62 67.50
N GLN A 28 -18.73 -22.23 68.05
CA GLN A 28 -19.54 -23.23 67.35
C GLN A 28 -20.16 -22.66 66.06
N PRO A 29 -20.48 -23.52 65.06
CA PRO A 29 -21.36 -23.12 63.96
C PRO A 29 -22.63 -22.51 64.53
N ARG A 30 -22.87 -21.24 64.20
CA ARG A 30 -24.04 -20.52 64.70
C ARG A 30 -25.23 -20.99 63.87
N GLN A 31 -25.99 -21.91 64.47
CA GLN A 31 -27.36 -22.31 64.15
C GLN A 31 -27.97 -21.55 62.95
N LEU A 32 -28.24 -22.28 61.86
CA LEU A 32 -29.45 -21.98 61.08
C LEU A 32 -30.65 -21.98 62.04
N PRO A 33 -31.72 -21.22 61.76
CA PRO A 33 -32.97 -21.37 62.50
C PRO A 33 -33.37 -22.84 62.54
N ASP A 34 -33.47 -23.38 63.74
CA ASP A 34 -33.94 -24.74 63.97
C ASP A 34 -35.47 -24.70 63.89
N ASP A 35 -35.98 -24.58 62.66
CA ASP A 35 -37.40 -24.75 62.35
C ASP A 35 -37.76 -26.21 62.61
N GLN A 36 -37.97 -26.53 63.90
CA GLN A 36 -38.63 -27.73 64.39
C GLN A 36 -40.13 -27.69 64.04
N ALA A 37 -40.43 -27.51 62.76
CA ALA A 37 -41.70 -27.90 62.18
C ALA A 37 -41.85 -29.40 62.41
N SER A 38 -42.72 -29.76 63.37
CA SER A 38 -42.78 -31.12 63.91
C SER A 38 -43.36 -32.10 62.89
N GLU A 39 -42.50 -32.69 62.06
CA GLU A 39 -42.82 -33.89 61.28
C GLU A 39 -42.85 -35.18 62.14
N GLU A 40 -42.91 -35.07 63.47
CA GLU A 40 -43.55 -36.08 64.33
C GLU A 40 -45.09 -36.10 64.12
N ASN A 41 -45.48 -36.44 62.90
CA ASN A 41 -46.70 -37.20 62.62
C ASN A 41 -46.43 -38.24 61.52
N GLY A 42 -45.27 -38.90 61.65
CA GLY A 42 -45.05 -40.20 61.04
C GLY A 42 -46.09 -41.19 61.54
N LEU A 43 -47.18 -41.34 60.78
CA LEU A 43 -48.22 -42.34 60.99
C LEU A 43 -47.58 -43.73 60.92
N ARG A 44 -47.17 -44.22 62.09
CA ARG A 44 -46.74 -45.61 62.25
C ARG A 44 -47.91 -46.48 61.82
N ILE A 45 -47.77 -47.17 60.69
CA ILE A 45 -48.65 -48.28 60.33
C ILE A 45 -48.29 -49.42 61.29
N ALA A 46 -48.81 -49.32 62.51
CA ALA A 46 -48.70 -50.34 63.52
C ALA A 46 -49.40 -51.59 62.99
N THR A 47 -48.65 -52.67 62.83
CA THR A 47 -49.22 -54.01 62.66
C THR A 47 -50.24 -54.26 63.77
N PRO A 48 -51.52 -54.51 63.45
CA PRO A 48 -52.57 -54.54 64.47
C PRO A 48 -52.35 -55.74 65.40
N SER A 49 -52.09 -55.45 66.68
CA SER A 49 -51.94 -56.46 67.73
C SER A 49 -53.20 -57.32 67.81
N LEU A 50 -53.08 -58.59 67.42
CA LEU A 50 -54.18 -59.54 67.19
C LEU A 50 -54.95 -59.99 68.46
N LEU A 51 -54.91 -59.21 69.54
CA LEU A 51 -55.55 -59.47 70.84
C LEU A 51 -56.36 -58.28 71.38
N SER A 52 -56.60 -57.24 70.57
CA SER A 52 -57.71 -56.29 70.80
C SER A 52 -58.60 -56.27 69.55
N SER A 53 -59.78 -56.87 69.64
CA SER A 53 -60.64 -57.19 68.49
C SER A 53 -61.54 -56.04 68.00
N TYR A 54 -61.38 -54.84 68.57
CA TYR A 54 -62.23 -53.67 68.30
C TYR A 54 -61.40 -52.49 67.82
N VAL A 55 -61.45 -52.26 66.50
CA VAL A 55 -61.10 -50.96 65.92
C VAL A 55 -62.30 -50.06 66.17
N CYS A 56 -62.18 -49.08 67.08
CA CYS A 56 -63.25 -48.12 67.36
C CYS A 56 -63.46 -47.23 66.11
N LEU A 57 -64.50 -47.55 65.35
CA LEU A 57 -64.90 -46.79 64.16
C LEU A 57 -65.79 -45.63 64.60
N ARG A 58 -65.42 -44.40 64.24
CA ARG A 58 -66.17 -43.17 64.58
C ARG A 58 -67.27 -42.93 63.54
N PRO A 59 -68.58 -43.02 63.88
CA PRO A 59 -69.65 -43.04 62.87
C PRO A 59 -70.25 -41.65 62.56
N PHE A 60 -69.43 -40.60 62.58
CA PHE A 60 -69.88 -39.20 62.53
C PHE A 60 -68.90 -38.23 61.83
N SER A 61 -68.03 -38.70 60.93
CA SER A 61 -67.08 -37.83 60.21
C SER A 61 -67.78 -36.79 59.32
N CYS A 62 -69.07 -36.96 59.02
CA CYS A 62 -69.89 -35.99 58.29
C CYS A 62 -70.32 -34.76 59.12
N ILE A 63 -70.25 -34.83 60.46
CA ILE A 63 -70.64 -33.75 61.39
C ILE A 63 -69.51 -33.33 62.35
N ASP A 64 -68.36 -33.99 62.31
CA ASP A 64 -67.14 -33.57 63.00
C ASP A 64 -66.50 -32.39 62.26
N ASP A 65 -66.45 -31.22 62.90
CA ASP A 65 -65.77 -30.01 62.40
C ASP A 65 -64.24 -30.06 62.60
N GLY A 66 -63.73 -31.18 63.13
CA GLY A 66 -62.34 -31.36 63.56
C GLY A 66 -62.15 -31.19 65.07
N SER A 67 -63.19 -30.77 65.82
CA SER A 67 -63.13 -30.70 67.28
C SER A 67 -63.38 -32.05 67.98
N GLY A 68 -63.95 -33.04 67.29
CA GLY A 68 -64.39 -34.31 67.89
C GLY A 68 -65.71 -34.22 68.67
N PHE A 69 -66.41 -33.08 68.61
CA PHE A 69 -67.68 -32.85 69.29
C PHE A 69 -68.76 -32.36 68.32
N ALA A 70 -69.96 -32.92 68.40
CA ALA A 70 -71.12 -32.44 67.65
C ALA A 70 -72.22 -31.90 68.59
N SER A 71 -73.12 -31.07 68.07
CA SER A 71 -74.34 -30.73 68.81
C SER A 71 -75.33 -31.91 68.80
N PRO A 72 -76.12 -32.11 69.88
CA PRO A 72 -77.21 -33.07 69.90
C PRO A 72 -78.16 -32.90 68.71
N ALA A 73 -78.41 -31.68 68.25
CA ALA A 73 -79.25 -31.39 67.10
C ALA A 73 -78.73 -31.99 65.77
N GLN A 74 -77.41 -32.03 65.56
CA GLN A 74 -76.80 -32.67 64.38
C GLN A 74 -76.92 -34.21 64.46
N ILE A 75 -76.62 -34.79 65.62
CA ILE A 75 -76.74 -36.25 65.83
C ILE A 75 -78.19 -36.71 65.65
N LEU A 76 -79.14 -36.00 66.27
CA LEU A 76 -80.57 -36.24 66.11
C LEU A 76 -81.04 -36.11 64.64
N SER A 77 -80.45 -35.21 63.85
CA SER A 77 -80.82 -35.03 62.43
C SER A 77 -80.27 -36.15 61.54
N VAL A 78 -79.09 -36.70 61.82
CA VAL A 78 -78.55 -37.90 61.15
C VAL A 78 -79.44 -39.10 61.44
N TRP A 79 -79.78 -39.36 62.70
CA TRP A 79 -80.63 -40.49 63.07
C TRP A 79 -82.06 -40.37 62.51
N ALA A 80 -82.62 -39.16 62.44
CA ALA A 80 -83.92 -38.91 61.82
C ALA A 80 -83.91 -39.13 60.29
N GLN A 81 -82.80 -38.85 59.60
CA GLN A 81 -82.65 -39.13 58.16
C GLN A 81 -82.57 -40.63 57.87
N GLU A 82 -81.94 -41.41 58.76
CA GLU A 82 -81.82 -42.86 58.65
C GLU A 82 -83.05 -43.62 59.17
N GLY A 83 -84.07 -42.92 59.69
CA GLY A 83 -85.36 -43.48 60.09
C GLY A 83 -85.45 -44.01 61.53
N VAL A 84 -84.53 -43.62 62.42
CA VAL A 84 -84.52 -44.04 63.82
C VAL A 84 -85.65 -43.36 64.60
N GLU A 85 -86.42 -44.14 65.37
CA GLU A 85 -87.43 -43.62 66.30
C GLU A 85 -86.83 -43.34 67.70
N ASN A 86 -87.48 -42.47 68.48
CA ASN A 86 -87.11 -42.14 69.88
C ASN A 86 -85.66 -41.64 70.10
N CYS A 87 -85.04 -41.00 69.10
CA CYS A 87 -83.67 -40.48 69.14
C CYS A 87 -83.29 -39.65 70.41
N LYS A 88 -84.24 -38.89 70.97
CA LYS A 88 -84.04 -38.09 72.20
C LYS A 88 -84.03 -38.91 73.49
N GLU A 89 -84.60 -40.11 73.47
CA GLU A 89 -84.59 -41.07 74.58
C GLU A 89 -83.34 -41.96 74.49
N ILE A 90 -82.91 -42.28 73.26
CA ILE A 90 -81.65 -42.99 72.96
C ILE A 90 -80.44 -42.21 73.48
N LEU A 91 -80.33 -40.90 73.22
CA LEU A 91 -79.23 -40.08 73.80
C LEU A 91 -79.28 -40.04 75.33
N LYS A 92 -80.48 -40.01 75.94
CA LYS A 92 -80.66 -39.96 77.40
C LYS A 92 -80.40 -41.29 78.11
N SER A 93 -80.63 -42.42 77.44
CA SER A 93 -80.29 -43.76 77.96
C SER A 93 -78.79 -44.06 77.87
N LEU A 94 -78.06 -43.26 77.10
CA LEU A 94 -76.60 -43.21 77.03
C LEU A 94 -75.98 -42.14 77.95
N ASP A 95 -76.74 -41.59 78.91
CA ASP A 95 -76.34 -40.51 79.83
C ASP A 95 -75.85 -39.20 79.16
N PHE A 96 -76.08 -38.99 77.86
CA PHE A 96 -75.70 -37.74 77.18
C PHE A 96 -76.73 -36.62 77.36
N SER A 97 -76.23 -35.41 77.63
CA SER A 97 -77.03 -34.18 77.67
C SER A 97 -77.60 -33.81 76.29
N LEU A 98 -78.79 -33.22 76.27
CA LEU A 98 -79.39 -32.62 75.07
C LEU A 98 -79.08 -31.12 74.92
N GLU A 99 -78.35 -30.53 75.87
CA GLU A 99 -78.05 -29.09 75.94
C GLU A 99 -76.55 -28.78 75.73
N GLU A 100 -75.68 -29.75 76.02
CA GLU A 100 -74.22 -29.63 75.86
C GLU A 100 -73.73 -30.30 74.56
N LYS A 101 -72.49 -30.01 74.13
CA LYS A 101 -71.87 -30.71 72.99
C LYS A 101 -71.55 -32.16 73.36
N VAL A 102 -71.88 -33.11 72.49
CA VAL A 102 -71.62 -34.54 72.68
C VAL A 102 -70.26 -34.92 72.10
N SER A 103 -69.44 -35.62 72.88
CA SER A 103 -68.17 -36.21 72.44
C SER A 103 -68.44 -37.36 71.47
N LEU A 104 -67.99 -37.21 70.22
CA LEU A 104 -68.21 -38.21 69.18
C LEU A 104 -67.41 -39.51 69.44
N ALA A 105 -66.30 -39.41 70.17
CA ALA A 105 -65.51 -40.56 70.58
C ALA A 105 -66.17 -41.35 71.73
N GLU A 106 -66.80 -40.67 72.68
CA GLU A 106 -67.54 -41.32 73.77
C GLU A 106 -68.84 -41.92 73.26
N LEU A 107 -69.55 -41.25 72.33
CA LEU A 107 -70.74 -41.79 71.68
C LEU A 107 -70.42 -43.02 70.81
N ALA A 108 -69.29 -43.02 70.10
CA ALA A 108 -68.80 -44.21 69.38
C ALA A 108 -68.45 -45.34 70.35
N GLY A 109 -67.75 -45.05 71.45
CA GLY A 109 -67.44 -46.03 72.50
C GLY A 109 -68.69 -46.58 73.19
N ALA A 110 -69.72 -45.76 73.38
CA ALA A 110 -71.01 -46.20 73.91
C ALA A 110 -71.70 -47.18 72.95
N PHE A 111 -71.72 -46.89 71.64
CA PHE A 111 -72.20 -47.81 70.62
C PHE A 111 -71.40 -49.13 70.58
N ASP A 112 -70.06 -49.07 70.59
CA ASP A 112 -69.19 -50.26 70.62
C ASP A 112 -69.50 -51.16 71.84
N ASN A 113 -69.79 -50.57 73.01
CA ASN A 113 -70.15 -51.31 74.22
C ASN A 113 -71.57 -51.90 74.16
N GLU A 114 -72.59 -51.13 73.73
CA GLU A 114 -73.97 -51.62 73.69
C GLU A 114 -74.26 -52.57 72.51
N LEU A 115 -73.43 -52.54 71.45
CA LEU A 115 -73.46 -53.55 70.39
C LEU A 115 -73.17 -54.98 70.91
N MET A 116 -72.55 -55.10 72.09
CA MET A 116 -72.26 -56.39 72.74
C MET A 116 -73.37 -56.87 73.69
N VAL A 117 -74.44 -56.09 73.89
CA VAL A 117 -75.55 -56.39 74.82
C VAL A 117 -76.89 -56.34 74.07
N SER A 118 -77.88 -57.14 74.48
CA SER A 118 -79.05 -57.50 73.67
C SER A 118 -80.04 -56.37 73.34
N LYS A 119 -80.42 -56.27 72.05
CA LYS A 119 -81.69 -55.71 71.52
C LYS A 119 -82.24 -54.47 72.25
N SER A 120 -81.49 -53.37 72.23
CA SER A 120 -81.97 -52.03 72.60
C SER A 120 -82.23 -51.16 71.37
N GLY A 121 -82.95 -50.03 71.53
CA GLY A 121 -83.09 -49.02 70.48
C GLY A 121 -81.74 -48.39 70.06
N VAL A 122 -80.74 -48.44 70.95
CA VAL A 122 -79.40 -47.92 70.69
C VAL A 122 -78.67 -48.75 69.63
N GLN A 123 -78.91 -50.07 69.56
CA GLN A 123 -78.38 -50.90 68.46
C GLN A 123 -78.86 -50.42 67.08
N HIS A 124 -80.09 -49.92 66.99
CA HIS A 124 -80.63 -49.37 65.74
C HIS A 124 -80.00 -48.00 65.42
N ALA A 125 -79.81 -47.13 66.41
CA ALA A 125 -79.08 -45.86 66.25
C ALA A 125 -77.61 -46.06 65.87
N ALA A 126 -76.93 -47.06 66.46
CA ALA A 126 -75.57 -47.44 66.10
C ALA A 126 -75.49 -47.92 64.65
N PHE A 127 -76.35 -48.85 64.24
CA PHE A 127 -76.42 -49.33 62.85
C PHE A 127 -76.74 -48.20 61.86
N ALA A 128 -77.69 -47.33 62.19
CA ALA A 128 -78.00 -46.14 61.39
C ALA A 128 -76.79 -45.21 61.25
N SER A 129 -76.05 -44.95 62.33
CA SER A 129 -74.87 -44.09 62.30
C SER A 129 -73.74 -44.69 61.46
N TYR A 130 -73.43 -45.99 61.64
CA TYR A 130 -72.42 -46.68 60.81
C TYR A 130 -72.83 -46.76 59.33
N LYS A 131 -74.12 -46.96 59.03
CA LYS A 131 -74.66 -46.92 57.66
C LYS A 131 -74.54 -45.52 57.04
N HIS A 132 -74.83 -44.47 57.80
CA HIS A 132 -74.71 -43.09 57.34
C HIS A 132 -73.26 -42.69 57.08
N GLU A 133 -72.34 -43.04 57.99
CA GLU A 133 -70.89 -42.85 57.83
C GLU A 133 -70.36 -43.57 56.59
N LEU A 134 -70.80 -44.81 56.33
CA LEU A 134 -70.45 -45.55 55.13
C LEU A 134 -70.95 -44.83 53.86
N ASN A 135 -72.23 -44.46 53.79
CA ASN A 135 -72.80 -43.73 52.65
C ASN A 135 -72.05 -42.40 52.37
N TYR A 136 -71.68 -41.69 53.44
CA TYR A 136 -70.92 -40.43 53.36
C TYR A 136 -69.50 -40.64 52.83
N LEU A 137 -68.78 -41.64 53.34
CA LEU A 137 -67.44 -41.96 52.88
C LEU A 137 -67.43 -42.55 51.47
N GLU A 138 -68.46 -43.30 51.05
CA GLU A 138 -68.63 -43.77 49.67
C GLU A 138 -68.75 -42.57 48.72
N ALA A 139 -69.63 -41.61 49.02
CA ALA A 139 -69.75 -40.38 48.23
C ALA A 139 -68.44 -39.57 48.18
N GLN A 140 -67.67 -39.53 49.27
CA GLN A 140 -66.37 -38.86 49.33
C GLN A 140 -65.30 -39.59 48.48
N VAL A 141 -65.23 -40.92 48.53
CA VAL A 141 -64.33 -41.73 47.68
C VAL A 141 -64.70 -41.61 46.21
N GLU A 142 -65.99 -41.61 45.87
CA GLU A 142 -66.39 -41.35 44.48
C GLU A 142 -65.98 -39.96 44.00
N GLN A 143 -66.13 -38.91 44.84
CA GLN A 143 -65.69 -37.56 44.48
C GLN A 143 -64.18 -37.50 44.26
N VAL A 144 -63.38 -37.97 45.23
CA VAL A 144 -61.92 -37.97 45.12
C VAL A 144 -61.45 -38.82 43.93
N SER A 145 -62.13 -39.93 43.63
CA SER A 145 -61.86 -40.74 42.44
C SER A 145 -62.18 -40.00 41.14
N ARG A 146 -63.30 -39.27 41.04
CA ARG A 146 -63.64 -38.42 39.89
C ARG A 146 -62.61 -37.30 39.68
N GLU A 147 -62.14 -36.69 40.77
CA GLU A 147 -61.10 -35.67 40.73
C GLU A 147 -59.73 -36.23 40.30
N ARG A 148 -59.33 -37.39 40.84
CA ARG A 148 -58.14 -38.16 40.43
C ARG A 148 -58.17 -38.51 38.95
N ASP A 149 -59.26 -39.09 38.47
CA ASP A 149 -59.36 -39.60 37.10
C ASP A 149 -59.40 -38.47 36.08
N LYS A 150 -60.00 -37.32 36.45
CA LYS A 150 -59.88 -36.08 35.67
C LYS A 150 -58.44 -35.56 35.65
N ALA A 151 -57.78 -35.46 36.80
CA ALA A 151 -56.40 -34.97 36.89
C ALA A 151 -55.43 -35.85 36.07
N ARG A 152 -55.60 -37.17 36.13
CA ARG A 152 -54.87 -38.14 35.30
C ARG A 152 -55.13 -37.92 33.81
N LEU A 153 -56.39 -37.79 33.39
CA LEU A 153 -56.75 -37.55 31.99
C LEU A 153 -56.17 -36.21 31.46
N ASP A 154 -56.09 -35.19 32.31
CA ASP A 154 -55.48 -33.91 31.96
C ASP A 154 -53.94 -33.97 31.94
N LEU A 155 -53.31 -34.77 32.81
CA LEU A 155 -51.89 -35.11 32.73
C LEU A 155 -51.55 -35.87 31.44
N GLU A 156 -52.30 -36.93 31.10
CA GLU A 156 -52.11 -37.70 29.88
C GLU A 156 -52.28 -36.85 28.59
N LYS A 157 -53.01 -35.72 28.64
CA LYS A 157 -53.07 -34.74 27.55
C LYS A 157 -51.84 -33.82 27.52
N ALA A 158 -51.35 -33.41 28.70
CA ALA A 158 -50.15 -32.58 28.82
C ALA A 158 -48.91 -33.34 28.34
N GLU A 159 -48.75 -34.61 28.73
CA GLU A 159 -47.69 -35.51 28.24
C GLU A 159 -47.75 -35.67 26.72
N LYS A 160 -48.93 -35.92 26.14
CA LYS A 160 -49.11 -36.04 24.68
C LYS A 160 -48.71 -34.76 23.94
N ARG A 161 -49.03 -33.57 24.49
CA ARG A 161 -48.56 -32.29 23.93
C ARG A 161 -47.06 -32.09 24.10
N ASN A 162 -46.48 -32.46 25.23
CA ASN A 162 -45.03 -32.37 25.44
C ASN A 162 -44.28 -33.26 24.43
N LEU A 163 -44.74 -34.49 24.22
CA LEU A 163 -44.22 -35.40 23.19
C LEU A 163 -44.45 -34.92 21.74
N GLN A 164 -45.41 -34.02 21.49
CA GLN A 164 -45.56 -33.33 20.21
C GLN A 164 -44.56 -32.17 20.08
N LEU A 165 -44.46 -31.31 21.10
CA LEU A 165 -43.51 -30.20 21.14
C LEU A 165 -42.05 -30.66 21.02
N VAL A 166 -41.66 -31.76 21.68
CA VAL A 166 -40.31 -32.35 21.52
C VAL A 166 -40.06 -32.75 20.07
N LYS A 167 -41.01 -33.43 19.41
CA LYS A 167 -40.87 -33.79 17.99
C LYS A 167 -40.84 -32.59 17.06
N GLU A 168 -41.70 -31.61 17.30
CA GLU A 168 -41.70 -30.35 16.54
C GLU A 168 -40.36 -29.63 16.70
N VAL A 169 -39.76 -29.63 17.90
CA VAL A 169 -38.42 -29.09 18.16
C VAL A 169 -37.34 -29.91 17.44
N ASP A 170 -37.37 -31.23 17.50
CA ASP A 170 -36.41 -32.12 16.81
C ASP A 170 -36.49 -31.93 15.27
N ASP A 171 -37.70 -31.90 14.70
CA ASP A 171 -37.94 -31.70 13.26
C ASP A 171 -37.46 -30.30 12.82
N HIS A 172 -37.67 -29.26 13.63
CA HIS A 172 -37.17 -27.91 13.33
C HIS A 172 -35.64 -27.82 13.43
N HIS A 173 -34.99 -28.53 14.37
CA HIS A 173 -33.54 -28.58 14.44
C HIS A 173 -32.97 -29.32 13.22
N ALA A 174 -33.50 -30.49 12.86
CA ALA A 174 -33.07 -31.23 11.68
C ALA A 174 -33.23 -30.42 10.37
N ALA A 175 -34.32 -29.67 10.23
CA ALA A 175 -34.54 -28.77 9.10
C ALA A 175 -33.55 -27.59 9.09
N MET A 176 -33.23 -27.03 10.25
CA MET A 176 -32.27 -25.92 10.41
C MET A 176 -30.84 -26.39 10.12
N GLU A 177 -30.43 -27.55 10.64
CA GLU A 177 -29.15 -28.21 10.36
C GLU A 177 -28.99 -28.49 8.86
N HIS A 178 -29.99 -29.10 8.21
CA HIS A 178 -29.96 -29.35 6.76
C HIS A 178 -29.87 -28.05 5.94
N HIS A 179 -30.57 -26.97 6.36
CA HIS A 179 -30.45 -25.67 5.69
C HIS A 179 -29.05 -25.07 5.85
N HIS A 180 -28.45 -25.15 7.04
CA HIS A 180 -27.08 -24.69 7.28
C HIS A 180 -26.05 -25.53 6.54
N GLU A 181 -26.20 -26.86 6.51
CA GLU A 181 -25.30 -27.77 5.79
C GLU A 181 -25.36 -27.54 4.28
N SER A 182 -26.55 -27.32 3.70
CA SER A 182 -26.71 -26.90 2.30
C SER A 182 -25.99 -25.57 2.07
N LYS A 183 -26.29 -24.54 2.86
CA LYS A 183 -25.71 -23.20 2.69
C LYS A 183 -24.19 -23.19 2.85
N LEU A 184 -23.63 -24.06 3.68
CA LEU A 184 -22.18 -24.27 3.78
C LEU A 184 -21.61 -24.93 2.50
N LYS A 185 -22.24 -25.99 2.00
CA LYS A 185 -21.84 -26.64 0.74
C LYS A 185 -21.93 -25.68 -0.46
N ASP A 186 -22.98 -24.87 -0.53
CA ASP A 186 -23.18 -23.85 -1.55
C ASP A 186 -22.04 -22.82 -1.51
N LEU A 187 -21.70 -22.29 -0.32
CA LEU A 187 -20.58 -21.37 -0.12
C LEU A 187 -19.21 -22.01 -0.42
N GLU A 188 -18.98 -23.25 0.01
CA GLU A 188 -17.76 -24.00 -0.30
C GLU A 188 -17.59 -24.24 -1.81
N GLN A 189 -18.69 -24.51 -2.52
CA GLN A 189 -18.69 -24.64 -3.98
C GLN A 189 -18.40 -23.30 -4.65
N ASP A 190 -18.98 -22.20 -4.15
CA ASP A 190 -18.74 -20.83 -4.62
C ASP A 190 -17.27 -20.41 -4.46
N TYR A 191 -16.70 -20.65 -3.28
CA TYR A 191 -15.29 -20.37 -3.00
C TYR A 191 -14.35 -21.30 -3.80
N ARG A 192 -14.70 -22.58 -3.97
CA ARG A 192 -13.95 -23.51 -4.84
C ARG A 192 -13.99 -23.09 -6.30
N GLY A 193 -15.12 -22.58 -6.79
CA GLY A 193 -15.24 -22.02 -8.13
C GLY A 193 -14.34 -20.80 -8.33
N LYS A 194 -14.42 -19.82 -7.41
CA LYS A 194 -13.57 -18.61 -7.42
C LYS A 194 -12.08 -18.96 -7.35
N LEU A 195 -11.68 -19.90 -6.48
CA LEU A 195 -10.31 -20.40 -6.41
C LEU A 195 -9.87 -21.12 -7.69
N SER A 196 -10.77 -21.84 -8.37
CA SER A 196 -10.46 -22.49 -9.64
C SER A 196 -10.25 -21.49 -10.77
N ILE A 197 -10.99 -20.37 -10.78
CA ILE A 197 -10.84 -19.28 -11.76
C ILE A 197 -9.52 -18.55 -11.50
N ILE A 198 -9.28 -18.05 -10.28
CA ILE A 198 -8.02 -17.40 -9.91
C ILE A 198 -6.82 -18.29 -10.23
N LYS A 199 -6.93 -19.61 -10.01
CA LYS A 199 -5.88 -20.57 -10.37
C LYS A 199 -5.69 -20.71 -11.89
N SER A 200 -6.74 -20.75 -12.70
CA SER A 200 -6.57 -20.76 -14.17
C SER A 200 -5.95 -19.46 -14.68
N ASP A 201 -6.35 -18.33 -14.11
CA ASP A 201 -5.93 -17.01 -14.54
C ASP A 201 -4.44 -16.79 -14.20
N MET A 202 -4.02 -17.17 -12.99
CA MET A 202 -2.59 -17.24 -12.61
C MET A 202 -1.78 -18.23 -13.45
N GLU A 203 -2.39 -19.34 -13.91
CA GLU A 203 -1.72 -20.29 -14.82
C GLU A 203 -1.58 -19.72 -16.24
N THR A 204 -2.54 -18.93 -16.73
CA THR A 204 -2.42 -18.20 -18.02
C THR A 204 -1.45 -17.03 -17.96
N ASP A 205 -1.45 -16.23 -16.89
CA ASP A 205 -0.52 -15.11 -16.71
C ASP A 205 0.93 -15.62 -16.61
N ARG A 206 1.14 -16.71 -15.86
CA ARG A 206 2.43 -17.39 -15.80
C ARG A 206 2.88 -17.90 -17.17
N ALA A 207 1.96 -18.44 -17.98
CA ALA A 207 2.29 -18.88 -19.33
C ALA A 207 2.64 -17.69 -20.25
N LEU A 208 1.91 -16.58 -20.15
CA LEU A 208 2.15 -15.35 -20.90
C LEU A 208 3.52 -14.73 -20.54
N LEU A 209 3.85 -14.65 -19.25
CA LEU A 209 5.15 -14.15 -18.78
C LEU A 209 6.31 -15.04 -19.23
N LEU A 210 6.15 -16.37 -19.18
CA LEU A 210 7.16 -17.31 -19.69
C LEU A 210 7.35 -17.18 -21.20
N GLN A 211 6.27 -16.98 -21.97
CA GLN A 211 6.34 -16.71 -23.40
C GLN A 211 7.05 -15.38 -23.70
N GLN A 212 6.68 -14.30 -23.01
CA GLN A 212 7.32 -12.98 -23.16
C GLN A 212 8.82 -13.03 -22.86
N VAL A 213 9.24 -13.74 -21.82
CA VAL A 213 10.66 -13.94 -21.48
C VAL A 213 11.37 -14.77 -22.56
N ALA A 214 10.75 -15.82 -23.11
CA ALA A 214 11.31 -16.60 -24.21
C ALA A 214 11.46 -15.76 -25.50
N ASP A 215 10.47 -14.94 -25.83
CA ASP A 215 10.51 -14.05 -27.00
C ASP A 215 11.60 -12.97 -26.84
N GLN A 216 11.76 -12.40 -25.65
CA GLN A 216 12.87 -11.50 -25.33
C GLN A 216 14.24 -12.20 -25.41
N GLN A 217 14.37 -13.44 -24.90
CA GLN A 217 15.60 -14.22 -25.01
C GLN A 217 15.97 -14.53 -26.47
N THR A 218 15.01 -14.92 -27.32
CA THR A 218 15.28 -15.18 -28.74
C THR A 218 15.66 -13.91 -29.50
N LYS A 219 15.05 -12.75 -29.19
CA LYS A 219 15.46 -11.45 -29.75
C LYS A 219 16.90 -11.10 -29.37
N LEU A 220 17.23 -11.15 -28.08
CA LEU A 220 18.59 -10.89 -27.58
C LEU A 220 19.62 -11.87 -28.17
N GLU A 221 19.26 -13.14 -28.36
CA GLU A 221 20.10 -14.12 -29.07
C GLU A 221 20.37 -13.73 -30.53
N VAL A 222 19.39 -13.18 -31.25
CA VAL A 222 19.56 -12.70 -32.63
C VAL A 222 20.47 -11.47 -32.66
N ASP A 223 20.23 -10.50 -31.78
CA ASP A 223 21.04 -9.28 -31.68
C ASP A 223 22.50 -9.60 -31.31
N ILE A 224 22.73 -10.56 -30.40
CA ILE A 224 24.07 -11.09 -30.06
C ILE A 224 24.74 -11.72 -31.29
N LYS A 225 24.00 -12.49 -32.11
CA LYS A 225 24.54 -13.12 -33.34
C LYS A 225 24.89 -12.07 -34.41
N LEU A 226 24.07 -11.02 -34.55
CA LEU A 226 24.34 -9.89 -35.45
C LEU A 226 25.60 -9.12 -35.02
N LEU A 227 25.68 -8.72 -33.75
CA LEU A 227 26.84 -8.00 -33.19
C LEU A 227 28.13 -8.85 -33.24
N GLN A 228 28.03 -10.18 -33.11
CA GLN A 228 29.16 -11.09 -33.35
C GLN A 228 29.62 -11.06 -34.82
N GLY A 229 28.68 -11.05 -35.77
CA GLY A 229 28.95 -10.93 -37.21
C GLY A 229 29.63 -9.61 -37.58
N GLU A 230 29.13 -8.48 -37.06
CA GLU A 230 29.76 -7.18 -37.24
C GLU A 230 31.17 -7.14 -36.63
N LYS A 231 31.34 -7.68 -35.42
CA LYS A 231 32.64 -7.81 -34.74
C LYS A 231 33.63 -8.67 -35.53
N THR A 232 33.19 -9.69 -36.26
CA THR A 232 34.05 -10.41 -37.21
C THR A 232 34.39 -9.56 -38.44
N SER A 233 33.42 -8.89 -39.08
CA SER A 233 33.69 -8.03 -40.25
C SER A 233 34.63 -6.86 -39.93
N LEU A 234 34.48 -6.23 -38.75
CA LEU A 234 35.37 -5.16 -38.28
C LEU A 234 36.79 -5.67 -37.98
N ARG A 235 36.92 -6.89 -37.43
CA ARG A 235 38.23 -7.55 -37.26
C ARG A 235 38.89 -7.87 -38.59
N GLU A 236 38.14 -8.37 -39.57
CA GLU A 236 38.64 -8.63 -40.93
C GLU A 236 39.13 -7.34 -41.59
N LYS A 237 38.32 -6.28 -41.59
CA LYS A 237 38.68 -4.94 -42.09
C LYS A 237 39.95 -4.41 -41.41
N LEU A 238 40.06 -4.55 -40.08
CA LEU A 238 41.27 -4.17 -39.33
C LEU A 238 42.49 -5.00 -39.75
N THR A 239 42.36 -6.32 -39.94
CA THR A 239 43.48 -7.14 -40.41
C THR A 239 43.91 -6.80 -41.83
N SER A 240 42.98 -6.48 -42.73
CA SER A 240 43.28 -6.00 -44.09
C SER A 240 43.98 -4.64 -44.06
N ALA A 241 43.54 -3.71 -43.22
CA ALA A 241 44.19 -2.41 -43.04
C ALA A 241 45.62 -2.56 -42.46
N ILE A 242 45.85 -3.51 -41.55
CA ILE A 242 47.18 -3.84 -41.03
C ILE A 242 48.06 -4.48 -42.11
N GLN A 243 47.52 -5.34 -42.97
CA GLN A 243 48.25 -5.92 -44.11
C GLN A 243 48.63 -4.84 -45.12
N GLU A 244 47.72 -3.94 -45.47
CA GLU A 244 47.99 -2.82 -46.38
C GLU A 244 48.99 -1.82 -45.78
N SER A 245 48.89 -1.52 -44.48
CA SER A 245 49.90 -0.70 -43.78
C SER A 245 51.30 -1.32 -43.83
N ARG A 246 51.41 -2.65 -43.69
CA ARG A 246 52.69 -3.37 -43.88
C ARG A 246 53.17 -3.36 -45.34
N ARG A 247 52.26 -3.46 -46.31
CA ARG A 247 52.54 -3.37 -47.75
C ARG A 247 53.15 -2.00 -48.08
N LEU A 248 52.48 -0.93 -47.65
CA LEU A 248 52.93 0.46 -47.80
C LEU A 248 54.24 0.73 -47.06
N GLN A 249 54.45 0.18 -45.86
CA GLN A 249 55.74 0.26 -45.16
C GLN A 249 56.87 -0.39 -45.97
N SER A 250 56.62 -1.55 -46.59
CA SER A 250 57.59 -2.23 -47.45
C SER A 250 57.93 -1.41 -48.70
N GLU A 251 56.92 -0.81 -49.34
CA GLU A 251 57.11 0.09 -50.50
C GLU A 251 57.90 1.34 -50.10
N VAL A 252 57.62 1.94 -48.94
CA VAL A 252 58.39 3.08 -48.40
C VAL A 252 59.85 2.69 -48.15
N THR A 253 60.14 1.52 -47.57
CA THR A 253 61.53 1.06 -47.39
C THR A 253 62.24 0.84 -48.73
N GLU A 254 61.58 0.23 -49.72
CA GLU A 254 62.16 0.01 -51.05
C GLU A 254 62.44 1.33 -51.80
N VAL A 255 61.56 2.32 -51.64
CA VAL A 255 61.76 3.68 -52.19
C VAL A 255 62.91 4.41 -51.48
N VAL A 256 63.04 4.29 -50.16
CA VAL A 256 64.16 4.87 -49.39
C VAL A 256 65.49 4.20 -49.76
N GLU A 257 65.52 2.88 -49.97
CA GLU A 257 66.71 2.18 -50.44
C GLU A 257 67.14 2.69 -51.82
N LYS A 258 66.22 2.72 -52.80
CA LYS A 258 66.46 3.27 -54.16
C LYS A 258 66.89 4.74 -54.14
N LEU A 259 66.29 5.57 -53.29
CA LEU A 259 66.71 6.95 -53.08
C LEU A 259 68.18 6.98 -52.62
N SER A 260 68.54 6.21 -51.61
CA SER A 260 69.93 6.13 -51.12
C SER A 260 70.91 5.62 -52.19
N GLU A 261 70.49 4.75 -53.11
CA GLU A 261 71.31 4.32 -54.26
C GLU A 261 71.51 5.45 -55.27
N SER A 262 70.46 6.22 -55.57
CA SER A 262 70.57 7.42 -56.41
C SER A 262 71.45 8.50 -55.79
N GLU A 263 71.37 8.73 -54.48
CA GLU A 263 72.23 9.67 -53.74
C GLU A 263 73.69 9.23 -53.78
N LYS A 264 73.96 7.92 -53.62
CA LYS A 264 75.29 7.33 -53.80
C LYS A 264 75.80 7.47 -55.24
N LEU A 265 74.93 7.42 -56.26
CA LEU A 265 75.29 7.65 -57.66
C LEU A 265 75.63 9.12 -57.92
N VAL A 266 74.77 10.06 -57.50
CA VAL A 266 75.03 11.51 -57.58
C VAL A 266 76.34 11.85 -56.87
N SER A 267 76.58 11.27 -55.68
CA SER A 267 77.82 11.44 -54.91
C SER A 267 79.08 10.87 -55.58
N LYS A 268 78.96 9.99 -56.57
CA LYS A 268 80.07 9.54 -57.43
C LYS A 268 80.29 10.51 -58.58
N LEU A 269 79.23 10.85 -59.32
CA LEU A 269 79.27 11.80 -60.43
C LEU A 269 79.82 13.18 -60.00
N GLN A 270 79.45 13.64 -58.81
CA GLN A 270 80.01 14.86 -58.18
C GLN A 270 81.54 14.77 -58.05
N LYS A 271 82.08 13.63 -57.57
CA LYS A 271 83.52 13.42 -57.38
C LYS A 271 84.27 13.24 -58.70
N GLU A 272 83.64 12.63 -59.69
CA GLU A 272 84.17 12.50 -61.05
C GLU A 272 84.27 13.88 -61.73
N LEU A 273 83.26 14.74 -61.55
CA LEU A 273 83.30 16.14 -61.98
C LEU A 273 84.39 16.94 -61.26
N ASP A 274 84.49 16.85 -59.94
CA ASP A 274 85.54 17.49 -59.14
C ASP A 274 86.94 17.03 -59.56
N PHE A 275 87.09 15.76 -59.92
CA PHE A 275 88.36 15.20 -60.42
C PHE A 275 88.71 15.77 -61.81
N MET A 276 87.76 15.81 -62.75
CA MET A 276 87.98 16.44 -64.06
C MET A 276 88.32 17.94 -63.94
N LEU A 277 87.66 18.67 -63.04
CA LEU A 277 87.97 20.09 -62.80
C LEU A 277 89.40 20.27 -62.26
N LYS A 278 89.85 19.39 -61.35
CA LYS A 278 91.23 19.39 -60.84
C LYS A 278 92.26 18.99 -61.89
N ASP A 279 91.95 18.01 -62.76
CA ASP A 279 92.81 17.63 -63.89
C ASP A 279 92.98 18.80 -64.88
N LYS A 280 91.91 19.53 -65.20
CA LYS A 280 91.96 20.70 -66.09
C LYS A 280 92.68 21.91 -65.51
N LEU A 281 92.64 22.12 -64.20
CA LEU A 281 93.30 23.26 -63.53
C LEU A 281 94.71 22.92 -63.02
N GLY A 282 95.04 21.65 -62.79
CA GLY A 282 96.29 21.19 -62.19
C GLY A 282 97.50 21.11 -63.13
N VAL A 283 97.34 21.46 -64.41
CA VAL A 283 98.42 21.44 -65.43
C VAL A 283 99.22 22.77 -65.45
N VAL A 284 98.77 23.79 -64.71
CA VAL A 284 99.51 25.07 -64.58
C VAL A 284 100.44 25.00 -63.37
N ASP A 285 101.75 24.84 -63.62
CA ASP A 285 102.79 24.75 -62.59
C ASP A 285 102.99 26.11 -61.87
N PRO A 286 102.90 26.18 -60.52
CA PRO A 286 103.02 27.43 -59.75
C PRO A 286 104.36 28.18 -59.80
N HIS A 287 105.34 27.75 -60.60
CA HIS A 287 106.67 28.35 -60.71
C HIS A 287 106.98 29.01 -62.07
N SER A 288 105.96 29.39 -62.85
CA SER A 288 106.13 30.19 -64.08
C SER A 288 106.60 31.63 -63.78
N THR A 289 107.86 31.78 -63.38
CA THR A 289 108.48 33.08 -63.01
C THR A 289 108.49 34.08 -64.17
N GLU A 290 108.33 33.59 -65.40
CA GLU A 290 108.17 34.39 -66.62
C GLU A 290 106.89 35.23 -66.63
N LEU A 291 105.79 34.78 -66.00
CA LEU A 291 104.58 35.61 -65.88
C LEU A 291 104.81 36.79 -64.93
N LEU A 292 105.46 36.56 -63.79
CA LEU A 292 105.81 37.62 -62.85
C LEU A 292 106.87 38.57 -63.44
N HIS A 293 107.86 38.07 -64.19
CA HIS A 293 108.80 38.93 -64.92
C HIS A 293 108.14 39.66 -66.10
N GLN A 294 107.04 39.14 -66.67
CA GLN A 294 106.23 39.88 -67.61
C GLN A 294 105.40 40.95 -66.91
N GLU A 295 104.79 40.68 -65.75
CA GLU A 295 104.11 41.71 -64.96
C GLU A 295 105.08 42.77 -64.42
N GLU A 296 106.29 42.42 -63.99
CA GLU A 296 107.32 43.38 -63.59
C GLU A 296 107.88 44.16 -64.78
N ARG A 297 108.06 43.55 -65.96
CA ARG A 297 108.38 44.29 -67.19
C ARG A 297 107.21 45.12 -67.69
N PHE A 298 105.98 44.71 -67.48
CA PHE A 298 104.82 45.58 -67.68
C PHE A 298 104.74 46.62 -66.58
N ALA A 299 105.30 46.44 -65.40
CA ALA A 299 105.50 47.50 -64.41
C ALA A 299 106.79 48.31 -64.64
N GLU A 300 107.64 47.96 -65.61
CA GLU A 300 108.74 48.82 -66.12
C GLU A 300 108.44 49.37 -67.53
N ILE A 301 107.30 48.96 -68.09
CA ILE A 301 106.62 49.57 -69.23
C ILE A 301 105.31 50.27 -68.73
N ILE A 302 105.06 50.24 -67.39
CA ILE A 302 103.94 50.84 -66.64
C ILE A 302 104.35 51.15 -65.16
N LYS A 303 105.49 51.84 -64.94
CA LYS A 303 105.83 52.63 -63.71
C LYS A 303 106.66 53.89 -64.03
N GLU A 304 107.99 53.79 -63.97
CA GLU A 304 108.91 54.86 -63.51
C GLU A 304 109.11 56.03 -64.48
N TYR A 305 108.75 55.82 -65.74
CA TYR A 305 108.71 56.80 -66.81
C TYR A 305 107.55 57.82 -66.57
N GLU A 306 107.79 58.80 -65.68
CA GLU A 306 106.85 59.79 -65.08
C GLU A 306 106.90 61.30 -65.50
N LEU A 307 107.55 61.77 -66.60
CA LEU A 307 108.03 63.18 -66.60
C LEU A 307 108.29 64.20 -67.80
N GLN A 308 108.34 64.14 -69.15
CA GLN A 308 108.22 63.19 -70.27
C GLN A 308 107.03 63.35 -71.28
N SER A 309 106.30 62.30 -71.67
CA SER A 309 105.16 62.29 -72.63
C SER A 309 103.77 62.73 -72.10
N ARG A 310 103.71 63.35 -70.92
CA ARG A 310 102.69 64.26 -70.35
C ARG A 310 103.35 65.56 -69.91
N GLU A 311 104.67 65.64 -69.87
CA GLU A 311 105.33 66.85 -70.38
C GLU A 311 105.11 67.00 -71.92
N LEU A 312 104.40 66.08 -72.62
CA LEU A 312 103.66 66.41 -73.86
C LEU A 312 102.33 67.11 -73.58
N ARG A 313 101.66 66.88 -72.44
CA ARG A 313 100.48 67.66 -72.01
C ARG A 313 100.92 69.07 -71.68
N ASP A 314 101.98 69.23 -70.91
CA ASP A 314 102.58 70.54 -70.60
C ASP A 314 103.00 71.27 -71.90
N LYS A 315 103.74 70.59 -72.82
CA LYS A 315 104.08 71.14 -74.15
C LYS A 315 102.84 71.45 -75.00
N ASN A 316 101.80 70.61 -74.97
CA ASN A 316 100.59 70.80 -75.77
C ASN A 316 99.74 71.96 -75.21
N ASP A 317 99.64 72.11 -73.89
CA ASP A 317 99.03 73.26 -73.23
C ASP A 317 99.81 74.54 -73.56
N GLU A 318 101.14 74.52 -73.51
CA GLU A 318 102.00 75.65 -73.89
C GLU A 318 101.77 76.05 -75.38
N LEU A 319 101.83 75.09 -76.30
CA LEU A 319 101.51 75.28 -77.72
C LEU A 319 100.06 75.75 -77.94
N GLN A 320 99.10 75.29 -77.14
CA GLN A 320 97.70 75.68 -77.26
C GLN A 320 97.51 77.15 -76.85
N THR A 321 98.23 77.65 -75.84
CA THR A 321 98.25 79.09 -75.53
C THR A 321 98.89 79.93 -76.65
N GLU A 322 99.94 79.44 -77.32
CA GLU A 322 100.52 80.11 -78.50
C GLU A 322 99.52 80.15 -79.67
N VAL A 323 98.81 79.06 -79.93
CA VAL A 323 97.79 78.97 -80.99
C VAL A 323 96.62 79.93 -80.73
N GLU A 324 96.14 80.06 -79.49
CA GLU A 324 95.08 81.02 -79.13
C GLU A 324 95.55 82.49 -79.25
N LYS A 325 96.79 82.77 -78.89
CA LYS A 325 97.46 84.08 -79.05
C LYS A 325 97.58 84.47 -80.52
N LEU A 326 97.91 83.52 -81.41
CA LEU A 326 97.95 83.72 -82.87
C LEU A 326 96.55 83.83 -83.50
N ARG A 327 95.57 83.03 -83.06
CA ARG A 327 94.17 83.13 -83.51
C ARG A 327 93.56 84.50 -83.19
N SER A 328 93.90 85.06 -82.03
CA SER A 328 93.47 86.40 -81.60
C SER A 328 93.98 87.49 -82.56
N GLN A 329 95.24 87.43 -82.97
CA GLN A 329 95.83 88.38 -83.94
C GLN A 329 95.21 88.22 -85.35
N LEU A 330 94.85 86.99 -85.74
CA LEU A 330 94.27 86.73 -87.06
C LEU A 330 92.86 87.32 -87.20
N GLN A 331 91.99 87.15 -86.19
CA GLN A 331 90.63 87.71 -86.14
C GLN A 331 90.63 89.24 -86.33
N GLU A 332 91.52 89.94 -85.62
CA GLU A 332 91.64 91.41 -85.67
C GLU A 332 92.07 91.92 -87.07
N SER A 333 92.79 91.09 -87.85
CA SER A 333 93.15 91.38 -89.24
C SER A 333 92.01 91.18 -90.25
N GLN A 334 91.04 90.30 -89.95
CA GLN A 334 89.97 89.92 -90.86
C GLN A 334 88.80 90.91 -90.81
N TYR A 335 88.49 91.47 -89.65
CA TYR A 335 87.42 92.48 -89.48
C TYR A 335 87.64 93.75 -90.34
N ARG A 336 88.90 94.07 -90.68
CA ARG A 336 89.23 95.19 -91.60
C ARG A 336 89.10 94.86 -93.10
N ARG A 337 88.96 93.58 -93.49
CA ARG A 337 88.86 93.15 -94.90
C ARG A 337 87.41 92.97 -95.37
N ALA A 338 86.50 92.54 -94.50
CA ALA A 338 85.09 92.29 -94.85
C ALA A 338 84.30 93.53 -95.33
N TRP A 339 84.83 94.75 -95.11
CA TRP A 339 84.17 96.01 -95.45
C TRP A 339 84.46 96.56 -96.87
N ARG A 340 85.13 95.80 -97.76
CA ARG A 340 85.34 96.22 -99.16
C ARG A 340 85.21 95.06 -100.17
N LYS A 341 84.39 95.30 -101.22
CA LYS A 341 83.96 94.37 -102.31
C LYS A 341 82.96 93.30 -101.82
N MET A 342 81.97 92.83 -102.59
CA MET A 342 81.18 93.29 -103.75
C MET A 342 80.02 92.25 -103.84
N LYS A 343 78.73 92.55 -104.01
CA LYS A 343 78.04 93.36 -105.03
C LYS A 343 78.17 92.79 -106.46
N GLU A 344 77.41 91.73 -106.82
CA GLU A 344 76.49 91.70 -108.00
C GLU A 344 75.81 90.34 -108.31
N ASN A 345 74.56 90.43 -108.84
CA ASN A 345 73.88 89.57 -109.83
C ASN A 345 73.49 88.07 -109.64
N LYS A 346 72.17 87.87 -109.39
CA LYS A 346 71.17 87.18 -110.28
C LYS A 346 71.13 85.61 -110.37
N PRO A 347 70.06 84.97 -110.93
CA PRO A 347 69.26 84.05 -110.07
C PRO A 347 68.77 82.68 -110.65
N GLY A 348 68.34 81.79 -109.74
CA GLY A 348 67.15 80.92 -109.89
C GLY A 348 67.34 79.41 -110.16
N GLY A 349 66.42 78.56 -109.65
CA GLY A 349 66.09 77.25 -110.28
C GLY A 349 66.13 75.93 -109.48
N ARG A 350 65.12 75.69 -108.61
CA ARG A 350 64.43 74.39 -108.32
C ARG A 350 65.19 73.03 -108.08
N LEU A 351 64.79 72.39 -106.96
CA LEU A 351 64.38 70.97 -106.75
C LEU A 351 65.36 69.84 -106.29
N LEU A 352 64.92 69.17 -105.20
CA LEU A 352 64.99 67.74 -104.81
C LEU A 352 66.28 67.03 -104.29
N ARG A 353 66.24 66.78 -102.97
CA ARG A 353 66.21 65.45 -102.28
C ARG A 353 67.52 64.70 -101.95
N ALA A 354 67.48 64.04 -100.78
CA ALA A 354 68.23 62.87 -100.28
C ALA A 354 69.30 63.13 -99.19
N ASP A 355 68.90 62.83 -97.96
CA ASP A 355 69.53 62.00 -96.92
C ASP A 355 71.03 62.10 -96.54
N GLU A 356 71.23 62.29 -95.22
CA GLU A 356 72.23 61.65 -94.35
C GLU A 356 73.76 61.90 -94.57
N THR A 357 74.64 61.91 -93.55
CA THR A 357 74.52 61.45 -92.15
C THR A 357 75.41 62.25 -91.17
N GLN A 358 75.20 62.06 -89.85
CA GLN A 358 76.13 62.24 -88.70
C GLN A 358 76.56 63.64 -88.16
N ARG A 359 76.16 63.88 -86.89
CA ARG A 359 76.97 64.29 -85.70
C ARG A 359 77.71 65.66 -85.64
N GLY A 360 77.18 66.56 -84.80
CA GLY A 360 77.90 67.63 -84.06
C GLY A 360 78.45 68.79 -84.89
N ASP A 361 78.96 69.91 -84.35
CA ASP A 361 78.98 70.50 -82.99
C ASP A 361 79.53 71.96 -83.12
N GLN A 362 79.42 72.95 -82.21
CA GLN A 362 78.82 73.10 -80.87
C GLN A 362 78.50 74.62 -80.63
N SER A 363 78.79 75.19 -79.43
CA SER A 363 78.69 76.62 -79.03
C SER A 363 77.26 77.18 -78.89
N LEU A 364 76.73 77.44 -77.68
CA LEU A 364 77.07 78.53 -76.73
C LEU A 364 76.86 79.93 -77.35
N LEU A 365 76.16 80.88 -76.70
CA LEU A 365 76.68 81.66 -75.57
C LEU A 365 75.61 82.44 -74.75
N VAL A 366 75.72 82.34 -73.41
CA VAL A 366 75.74 83.44 -72.41
C VAL A 366 74.58 84.46 -72.29
N SER A 367 73.96 84.46 -71.11
CA SER A 367 73.98 85.62 -70.18
C SER A 367 73.71 85.18 -68.72
N ARG A 368 74.27 85.70 -67.60
CA ARG A 368 75.22 86.78 -67.22
C ARG A 368 74.60 87.74 -66.19
N ARG A 369 74.97 87.60 -64.90
CA ARG A 369 75.20 88.66 -63.86
C ARG A 369 75.32 88.01 -62.45
N LEU A 370 76.37 88.31 -61.66
CA LEU A 370 76.44 89.34 -60.57
C LEU A 370 75.36 89.16 -59.48
N SER A 371 75.62 89.15 -58.15
CA SER A 371 76.85 89.22 -57.31
C SER A 371 76.43 88.89 -55.83
N ALA A 372 77.18 88.94 -54.71
CA ALA A 372 78.52 89.41 -54.34
C ALA A 372 79.03 88.84 -52.98
N ALA A 373 80.31 89.08 -52.65
CA ALA A 373 80.90 89.33 -51.31
C ALA A 373 81.14 88.20 -50.28
N GLY A 374 82.34 88.22 -49.66
CA GLY A 374 82.77 87.43 -48.48
C GLY A 374 84.03 86.57 -48.75
N LYS A 375 85.29 87.03 -48.59
CA LYS A 375 86.07 87.30 -47.35
C LYS A 375 86.23 86.04 -46.45
N THR A 376 87.42 85.55 -46.05
CA THR A 376 88.82 86.08 -46.04
C THR A 376 89.90 84.97 -45.94
N GLY A 377 91.16 85.23 -46.35
CA GLY A 377 92.39 84.55 -45.85
C GLY A 377 92.87 83.30 -46.63
N VAL A 378 93.92 83.25 -47.47
CA VAL A 378 95.14 84.06 -47.76
C VAL A 378 96.31 83.84 -46.76
N PRO A 379 97.55 83.49 -47.18
CA PRO A 379 98.03 82.76 -48.40
C PRO A 379 99.28 81.84 -48.12
N PHE A 380 100.19 81.71 -49.12
CA PHE A 380 101.67 81.53 -49.04
C PHE A 380 102.23 80.08 -49.25
N VAL A 381 103.17 79.78 -50.18
CA VAL A 381 103.61 80.48 -51.43
C VAL A 381 104.38 79.54 -52.40
N GLU A 382 104.42 79.94 -53.67
CA GLU A 382 105.30 79.61 -54.84
C GLU A 382 106.15 78.31 -54.96
N ALA A 383 105.95 77.67 -56.14
CA ALA A 383 106.94 77.34 -57.19
C ALA A 383 107.88 76.11 -57.10
N GLY A 384 108.18 75.56 -58.29
CA GLY A 384 109.33 74.67 -58.56
C GLY A 384 109.07 73.57 -59.59
N ALA A 385 109.18 73.86 -60.89
CA ALA A 385 109.03 72.85 -61.97
C ALA A 385 110.29 71.98 -62.15
N GLY A 386 110.13 70.77 -62.71
CA GLY A 386 111.22 69.88 -63.13
C GLY A 386 110.72 68.68 -63.95
N ALA A 387 111.34 68.41 -65.10
CA ALA A 387 110.85 67.50 -66.16
C ALA A 387 112.00 66.72 -66.85
N VAL A 388 111.71 65.94 -67.91
CA VAL A 388 112.71 65.38 -68.87
C VAL A 388 112.09 65.14 -70.26
N SER A 389 112.80 65.48 -71.36
CA SER A 389 112.57 65.00 -72.75
C SER A 389 111.11 65.07 -73.29
N ILE A 390 110.57 63.97 -73.84
CA ILE A 390 109.46 63.92 -74.83
C ILE A 390 108.58 62.66 -74.66
N GLU A 391 109.08 61.63 -73.97
CA GLU A 391 109.42 60.38 -74.63
C GLU A 391 109.19 59.13 -73.75
N THR A 392 109.07 59.31 -72.43
CA THR A 392 108.86 58.24 -71.45
C THR A 392 107.77 58.57 -70.41
N GLU A 393 106.48 58.46 -70.77
CA GLU A 393 105.30 58.77 -69.91
C GLU A 393 104.00 58.16 -70.48
N LEU A 394 104.11 56.90 -70.84
CA LEU A 394 102.96 56.04 -71.13
C LEU A 394 102.86 55.00 -70.01
N MET A 395 103.10 55.39 -68.74
CA MET A 395 103.50 54.41 -67.71
C MET A 395 102.93 54.59 -66.31
N ILE A 396 102.74 55.81 -65.80
CA ILE A 396 101.64 56.12 -64.89
C ILE A 396 100.50 56.78 -65.68
N GLU A 397 100.69 57.19 -66.95
CA GLU A 397 99.62 57.53 -67.90
C GLU A 397 98.96 56.26 -68.47
N GLN A 398 99.67 55.14 -68.62
CA GLN A 398 99.03 53.84 -68.93
C GLN A 398 98.58 53.09 -67.67
N LEU A 399 99.15 53.36 -66.48
CA LEU A 399 98.49 52.94 -65.22
C LEU A 399 97.26 53.81 -64.94
N LYS A 400 97.22 55.06 -65.43
CA LYS A 400 95.99 55.85 -65.57
C LYS A 400 95.08 55.25 -66.63
N GLU A 401 95.55 54.74 -67.78
CA GLU A 401 94.67 53.97 -68.68
C GLU A 401 94.15 52.70 -67.99
N GLN A 402 94.94 51.93 -67.24
CA GLN A 402 94.43 50.76 -66.50
C GLN A 402 93.52 51.14 -65.33
N LEU A 403 93.73 52.26 -64.64
CA LEU A 403 92.84 52.76 -63.60
C LEU A 403 91.59 53.45 -64.17
N GLN A 404 91.68 54.05 -65.36
CA GLN A 404 90.55 54.59 -66.11
C GLN A 404 89.77 53.48 -66.79
N ASP A 405 90.41 52.40 -67.25
CA ASP A 405 89.76 51.19 -67.78
C ASP A 405 89.17 50.37 -66.65
N LEU A 406 89.81 50.23 -65.50
CA LEU A 406 89.21 49.60 -64.33
C LEU A 406 88.07 50.45 -63.79
N LYS A 407 88.21 51.79 -63.78
CA LYS A 407 87.11 52.71 -63.48
C LYS A 407 86.00 52.58 -64.51
N ILE A 408 86.29 52.58 -65.81
CA ILE A 408 85.31 52.44 -66.89
C ILE A 408 84.67 51.05 -66.82
N GLN A 409 85.38 49.98 -66.47
CA GLN A 409 84.80 48.64 -66.30
C GLN A 409 83.90 48.56 -65.08
N LEU A 410 84.30 49.15 -63.95
CA LEU A 410 83.48 49.24 -62.74
C LEU A 410 82.25 50.14 -62.95
N GLU A 411 82.44 51.31 -63.55
CA GLU A 411 81.41 52.28 -63.89
C GLU A 411 80.49 51.73 -65.00
N THR A 412 80.99 50.93 -65.94
CA THR A 412 80.18 50.18 -66.92
C THR A 412 79.41 49.04 -66.27
N LYS A 413 80.00 48.31 -65.31
CA LYS A 413 79.28 47.27 -64.54
C LYS A 413 78.23 47.87 -63.62
N VAL A 414 78.52 48.99 -62.96
CA VAL A 414 77.55 49.75 -62.16
C VAL A 414 76.44 50.28 -63.06
N ASN A 415 76.74 50.96 -64.17
CA ASN A 415 75.72 51.39 -65.15
C ASN A 415 74.92 50.20 -65.72
N TYR A 416 75.54 49.03 -65.90
CA TYR A 416 74.85 47.80 -66.33
C TYR A 416 73.86 47.33 -65.26
N TYR A 417 74.29 47.14 -64.01
CA TYR A 417 73.43 46.69 -62.92
C TYR A 417 72.38 47.75 -62.53
N GLU A 418 72.70 49.04 -62.58
CA GLU A 418 71.74 50.12 -62.40
C GLU A 418 70.68 50.09 -63.50
N ARG A 419 71.07 49.91 -64.77
CA ARG A 419 70.13 49.82 -65.89
C ARG A 419 69.32 48.52 -65.87
N GLU A 420 69.89 47.42 -65.38
CA GLU A 420 69.17 46.15 -65.14
C GLU A 420 68.16 46.29 -64.00
N ILE A 421 68.54 46.92 -62.88
CA ILE A 421 67.64 47.27 -61.77
C ILE A 421 66.56 48.26 -62.23
N GLU A 422 66.88 49.24 -63.09
CA GLU A 422 65.87 50.14 -63.66
C GLU A 422 64.92 49.40 -64.62
N LEU A 423 65.41 48.46 -65.44
CA LEU A 423 64.58 47.64 -66.31
C LEU A 423 63.66 46.74 -65.47
N MET A 424 64.18 46.11 -64.42
CA MET A 424 63.41 45.32 -63.46
C MET A 424 62.34 46.19 -62.75
N LYS A 425 62.69 47.40 -62.31
CA LYS A 425 61.72 48.38 -61.76
C LYS A 425 60.66 48.79 -62.79
N ARG A 426 61.03 49.00 -64.05
CA ARG A 426 60.07 49.33 -65.14
C ARG A 426 59.16 48.14 -65.47
N ASN A 427 59.67 46.91 -65.37
CA ASN A 427 58.87 45.70 -65.54
C ASN A 427 57.89 45.53 -64.37
N PHE A 428 58.34 45.59 -63.11
CA PHE A 428 57.42 45.53 -61.96
C PHE A 428 56.40 46.68 -61.94
N GLU A 429 56.77 47.90 -62.34
CA GLU A 429 55.83 49.03 -62.46
C GLU A 429 54.86 48.86 -63.64
N LYS A 430 55.19 48.04 -64.64
CA LYS A 430 54.28 47.63 -65.72
C LYS A 430 53.36 46.52 -65.23
N GLU A 431 53.90 45.45 -64.65
CA GLU A 431 53.13 44.34 -64.07
C GLU A 431 52.14 44.84 -63.01
N ARG A 432 52.55 45.76 -62.14
CA ARG A 432 51.66 46.43 -61.18
C ARG A 432 50.49 47.14 -61.85
N LYS A 433 50.71 47.81 -63.00
CA LYS A 433 49.66 48.48 -63.78
C LYS A 433 48.81 47.52 -64.60
N ASP A 434 49.37 46.43 -65.08
CA ASP A 434 48.65 45.39 -65.80
C ASP A 434 47.73 44.62 -64.83
N ILE A 435 48.18 44.41 -63.58
CA ILE A 435 47.37 43.88 -62.46
C ILE A 435 46.31 44.90 -61.99
N GLU A 436 46.67 46.17 -61.82
CA GLU A 436 45.73 47.25 -61.45
C GLU A 436 44.63 47.43 -62.52
N GLN A 437 44.97 47.30 -63.80
CA GLN A 437 43.99 47.25 -64.90
C GLN A 437 43.17 45.94 -64.88
N GLY A 438 43.79 44.80 -64.56
CA GLY A 438 43.10 43.52 -64.38
C GLY A 438 42.01 43.60 -63.32
N PHE A 439 42.35 44.04 -62.10
CA PHE A 439 41.35 44.27 -61.04
C PHE A 439 40.31 45.32 -61.42
N LYS A 440 40.67 46.38 -62.16
CA LYS A 440 39.70 47.36 -62.63
C LYS A 440 38.70 46.77 -63.65
N MET A 441 39.17 45.89 -64.54
CA MET A 441 38.29 45.15 -65.45
C MET A 441 37.40 44.18 -64.68
N GLU A 442 37.96 43.39 -63.78
CA GLU A 442 37.23 42.42 -62.95
C GLU A 442 36.16 43.10 -62.07
N ILE A 443 36.47 44.25 -61.45
CA ILE A 443 35.48 45.07 -60.74
C ILE A 443 34.39 45.57 -61.69
N SER A 444 34.73 45.99 -62.92
CA SER A 444 33.73 46.43 -63.91
C SER A 444 32.82 45.28 -64.35
N GLU A 445 33.37 44.10 -64.59
CA GLU A 445 32.63 42.88 -64.95
C GLU A 445 31.75 42.38 -63.79
N LEU A 446 32.20 42.51 -62.54
CA LEU A 446 31.41 42.19 -61.35
C LEU A 446 30.31 43.24 -61.09
N GLU A 447 30.55 44.52 -61.39
CA GLU A 447 29.51 45.57 -61.36
C GLU A 447 28.46 45.37 -62.47
N GLU A 448 28.88 44.93 -63.66
CA GLU A 448 27.99 44.56 -64.77
C GLU A 448 27.16 43.31 -64.44
N GLN A 449 27.79 42.22 -63.99
CA GLN A 449 27.08 41.00 -63.54
C GLN A 449 26.14 41.27 -62.36
N LYS A 450 26.50 42.16 -61.45
CA LYS A 450 25.62 42.62 -60.37
C LYS A 450 24.43 43.41 -60.94
N GLY A 451 24.64 44.28 -61.92
CA GLY A 451 23.59 45.00 -62.64
C GLY A 451 22.62 44.04 -63.33
N ASP A 452 23.13 43.05 -64.07
CA ASP A 452 22.35 41.98 -64.70
C ASP A 452 21.52 41.19 -63.67
N LEU A 453 22.10 40.84 -62.51
CA LEU A 453 21.40 40.14 -61.43
C LEU A 453 20.35 41.02 -60.74
N GLU A 454 20.58 42.33 -60.62
CA GLU A 454 19.61 43.29 -60.10
C GLU A 454 18.46 43.51 -61.10
N GLU A 455 18.72 43.60 -62.41
CA GLU A 455 17.68 43.67 -63.45
C GLU A 455 16.90 42.35 -63.57
N LEU A 456 17.58 41.20 -63.50
CA LEU A 456 16.95 39.89 -63.50
C LEU A 456 16.08 39.69 -62.25
N LYS A 457 16.52 40.18 -61.08
CA LYS A 457 15.71 40.21 -59.85
C LYS A 457 14.48 41.10 -60.00
N VAL A 458 14.60 42.27 -60.65
CA VAL A 458 13.44 43.12 -60.97
C VAL A 458 12.47 42.38 -61.89
N LYS A 459 12.95 41.75 -62.97
CA LYS A 459 12.11 40.94 -63.88
C LYS A 459 11.42 39.77 -63.17
N TYR A 460 12.12 39.06 -62.27
CA TYR A 460 11.48 38.02 -61.46
C TYR A 460 10.44 38.59 -60.49
N GLN A 461 10.69 39.76 -59.89
CA GLN A 461 9.72 40.44 -59.03
C GLN A 461 8.49 40.88 -59.82
N GLU A 462 8.66 41.44 -61.03
CA GLU A 462 7.57 41.81 -61.96
C GLU A 462 6.76 40.58 -62.39
N VAL A 463 7.41 39.44 -62.66
CA VAL A 463 6.72 38.17 -62.96
C VAL A 463 5.98 37.63 -61.75
N ILE A 464 6.58 37.68 -60.56
CA ILE A 464 5.93 37.26 -59.30
C ILE A 464 4.72 38.14 -58.99
N ASP A 465 4.84 39.46 -59.13
CA ASP A 465 3.75 40.39 -58.86
C ASP A 465 2.68 40.34 -59.96
N GLY A 466 3.06 40.13 -61.23
CA GLY A 466 2.13 39.83 -62.31
C GLY A 466 1.38 38.51 -62.14
N LEU A 467 2.02 37.49 -61.55
CA LEU A 467 1.37 36.22 -61.19
C LEU A 467 0.44 36.38 -59.98
N LYS A 468 0.81 37.17 -58.95
CA LYS A 468 -0.11 37.54 -57.86
C LYS A 468 -1.32 38.29 -58.41
N ASP A 469 -1.10 39.23 -59.32
CA ASP A 469 -2.13 40.07 -59.92
C ASP A 469 -3.07 39.23 -60.81
N GLN A 470 -2.55 38.21 -61.52
CA GLN A 470 -3.36 37.20 -62.21
C GLN A 470 -4.13 36.30 -61.25
N LEU A 471 -3.50 35.80 -60.18
CA LEU A 471 -4.14 34.97 -59.15
C LEU A 471 -5.29 35.73 -58.48
N GLN A 472 -5.05 36.98 -58.08
CA GLN A 472 -6.02 37.88 -57.44
C GLN A 472 -7.15 38.34 -58.39
N LYS A 473 -6.91 38.30 -59.72
CA LYS A 473 -7.94 38.54 -60.76
C LYS A 473 -8.60 37.25 -61.25
N SER A 474 -8.13 36.08 -60.83
CA SER A 474 -8.71 34.78 -61.19
C SER A 474 -9.84 34.38 -60.24
N THR A 475 -11.07 34.70 -60.61
CA THR A 475 -12.29 34.39 -59.84
C THR A 475 -12.36 32.94 -59.31
N PRO A 476 -11.97 31.89 -60.06
CA PRO A 476 -12.10 30.50 -59.59
C PRO A 476 -11.26 30.17 -58.34
N SER A 477 -10.06 30.76 -58.19
CA SER A 477 -9.21 30.46 -57.03
C SER A 477 -9.85 30.99 -55.74
N GLN A 478 -10.37 32.22 -55.78
CA GLN A 478 -11.02 32.83 -54.63
C GLN A 478 -12.43 32.24 -54.36
N GLU A 479 -13.04 31.54 -55.32
CA GLU A 479 -14.24 30.73 -55.06
C GLU A 479 -13.91 29.38 -54.43
N LEU A 480 -12.84 28.70 -54.87
CA LEU A 480 -12.40 27.43 -54.29
C LEU A 480 -11.91 27.61 -52.85
N GLU A 481 -11.11 28.64 -52.60
CA GLU A 481 -10.61 28.96 -51.26
C GLU A 481 -11.76 29.32 -50.31
N LYS A 482 -12.71 30.15 -50.75
CA LYS A 482 -13.95 30.40 -49.98
C LYS A 482 -14.79 29.15 -49.77
N ARG A 483 -14.83 28.19 -50.70
CA ARG A 483 -15.54 26.92 -50.52
C ARG A 483 -14.89 26.06 -49.44
N PHE A 484 -13.57 25.95 -49.43
CA PHE A 484 -12.85 25.26 -48.35
C PHE A 484 -13.02 25.99 -47.01
N GLU A 485 -13.01 27.33 -46.99
CA GLU A 485 -13.33 28.11 -45.80
C GLU A 485 -14.76 27.84 -45.30
N THR A 486 -15.76 27.79 -46.20
CA THR A 486 -17.15 27.48 -45.82
C THR A 486 -17.31 26.03 -45.36
N GLU A 487 -16.81 25.04 -46.11
CA GLU A 487 -16.86 23.61 -45.75
C GLU A 487 -16.17 23.38 -44.40
N ARG A 488 -15.02 24.00 -44.17
CA ARG A 488 -14.33 23.99 -42.87
C ARG A 488 -15.20 24.61 -41.78
N SER A 489 -15.77 25.80 -42.00
CA SER A 489 -16.61 26.47 -41.01
C SER A 489 -17.92 25.72 -40.73
N GLU A 490 -18.46 25.00 -41.71
CA GLU A 490 -19.65 24.16 -41.60
C GLU A 490 -19.34 22.88 -40.83
N MET A 491 -18.18 22.26 -41.04
CA MET A 491 -17.69 21.12 -40.25
C MET A 491 -17.34 21.53 -38.82
N GLU A 492 -16.68 22.67 -38.60
CA GLU A 492 -16.41 23.23 -37.27
C GLU A 492 -17.73 23.57 -36.54
N GLN A 493 -18.73 24.13 -37.23
CA GLN A 493 -20.09 24.33 -36.70
C GLN A 493 -20.82 23.01 -36.42
N TYR A 494 -20.68 21.99 -37.27
CA TYR A 494 -21.27 20.67 -37.07
C TYR A 494 -20.70 19.98 -35.82
N TYR A 495 -19.38 19.98 -35.65
CA TYR A 495 -18.75 19.44 -34.44
C TYR A 495 -19.09 20.25 -33.20
N ALA A 496 -19.06 21.59 -33.27
CA ALA A 496 -19.49 22.45 -32.15
C ALA A 496 -20.95 22.20 -31.76
N LYS A 497 -21.82 21.91 -32.74
CA LYS A 497 -23.22 21.55 -32.49
C LYS A 497 -23.35 20.15 -31.89
N GLU A 498 -22.71 19.13 -32.43
CA GLU A 498 -22.78 17.77 -31.87
C GLU A 498 -22.21 17.74 -30.44
N ILE A 499 -21.15 18.50 -30.15
CA ILE A 499 -20.61 18.70 -28.79
C ILE A 499 -21.65 19.39 -27.88
N CYS A 500 -22.35 20.43 -28.36
CA CYS A 500 -23.45 21.06 -27.62
C CYS A 500 -24.63 20.09 -27.38
N ASP A 501 -25.01 19.29 -28.38
CA ASP A 501 -26.13 18.35 -28.30
C ASP A 501 -25.77 17.13 -27.44
N LEU A 502 -24.50 16.72 -27.38
CA LEU A 502 -23.95 15.75 -26.42
C LEU A 502 -23.93 16.34 -25.00
N GLY A 503 -23.45 17.58 -24.83
CA GLY A 503 -23.44 18.28 -23.55
C GLY A 503 -24.84 18.47 -22.96
N GLN A 504 -25.83 18.79 -23.80
CA GLN A 504 -27.24 18.85 -23.41
C GLN A 504 -27.80 17.47 -23.02
N ARG A 505 -27.48 16.40 -23.76
CA ARG A 505 -27.85 15.03 -23.37
C ARG A 505 -27.26 14.66 -22.00
N LEU A 506 -25.98 14.90 -21.77
CA LEU A 506 -25.32 14.61 -20.49
C LEU A 506 -25.89 15.45 -19.33
N ALA A 507 -26.23 16.72 -19.57
CA ALA A 507 -26.93 17.54 -18.57
C ALA A 507 -28.33 17.00 -18.25
N GLN A 508 -29.09 16.57 -19.26
CA GLN A 508 -30.42 15.95 -19.07
C GLN A 508 -30.35 14.62 -18.31
N GLU A 509 -29.39 13.74 -18.61
CA GLU A 509 -29.21 12.50 -17.85
C GLU A 509 -28.78 12.77 -16.39
N ARG A 510 -27.88 13.74 -16.16
CA ARG A 510 -27.53 14.19 -14.79
C ARG A 510 -28.78 14.66 -14.04
N ASP A 511 -29.58 15.52 -14.66
CA ASP A 511 -30.73 16.14 -13.99
C ASP A 511 -31.83 15.11 -13.70
N LYS A 512 -32.06 14.15 -14.61
CA LYS A 512 -32.92 12.97 -14.36
C LYS A 512 -32.41 12.15 -13.17
N LEU A 513 -31.13 11.79 -13.14
CA LEU A 513 -30.54 11.01 -12.05
C LEU A 513 -30.63 11.77 -10.71
N GLU A 514 -30.47 13.09 -10.71
CA GLU A 514 -30.66 13.90 -9.52
C GLU A 514 -32.12 13.94 -9.05
N GLU A 515 -33.10 13.98 -9.97
CA GLU A 515 -34.53 13.84 -9.66
C GLU A 515 -34.92 12.43 -9.18
N GLU A 516 -34.38 11.39 -9.80
CA GLU A 516 -34.57 9.99 -9.37
C GLU A 516 -34.02 9.76 -7.96
N MET A 517 -32.80 10.22 -7.67
CA MET A 517 -32.22 10.16 -6.33
C MET A 517 -33.04 10.95 -5.30
N LYS A 518 -33.53 12.15 -5.65
CA LYS A 518 -34.45 12.93 -4.78
C LYS A 518 -35.76 12.19 -4.53
N MET A 519 -36.31 11.50 -5.53
CA MET A 519 -37.55 10.72 -5.41
C MET A 519 -37.35 9.43 -4.62
N GLN A 520 -36.24 8.71 -4.81
CA GLN A 520 -35.86 7.56 -3.98
C GLN A 520 -35.74 7.99 -2.51
N HIS A 521 -34.94 9.02 -2.22
CA HIS A 521 -34.76 9.53 -0.85
C HIS A 521 -36.08 10.02 -0.22
N LYS A 522 -36.97 10.63 -1.01
CA LYS A 522 -38.31 11.03 -0.56
C LYS A 522 -39.20 9.83 -0.24
N ASN A 523 -39.10 8.74 -1.00
CA ASN A 523 -39.84 7.50 -0.76
C ASN A 523 -39.30 6.77 0.49
N GLU A 524 -37.98 6.71 0.68
CA GLU A 524 -37.33 6.21 1.90
C GLU A 524 -37.77 7.00 3.14
N LEU A 525 -37.79 8.34 3.05
CA LEU A 525 -38.29 9.21 4.10
C LEU A 525 -39.78 8.98 4.41
N GLN A 526 -40.59 8.58 3.42
CA GLN A 526 -41.99 8.20 3.64
C GLN A 526 -42.11 6.83 4.31
N LEU A 527 -41.31 5.85 3.90
CA LEU A 527 -41.22 4.52 4.53
C LEU A 527 -40.80 4.63 5.99
N MET A 528 -39.69 5.31 6.29
CA MET A 528 -39.23 5.53 7.67
C MET A 528 -40.26 6.27 8.54
N ARG A 529 -41.02 7.22 7.98
CA ARG A 529 -42.12 7.90 8.71
C ARG A 529 -43.28 6.95 9.00
N MET A 530 -43.62 6.06 8.06
CA MET A 530 -44.69 5.08 8.24
C MET A 530 -44.30 4.00 9.26
N GLU A 531 -43.04 3.54 9.23
CA GLU A 531 -42.50 2.63 10.24
C GLU A 531 -42.45 3.28 11.63
N LEU A 532 -41.99 4.53 11.74
CA LEU A 532 -42.00 5.29 12.98
C LEU A 532 -43.43 5.46 13.53
N HIS A 533 -44.41 5.67 12.66
CA HIS A 533 -45.82 5.74 13.07
C HIS A 533 -46.30 4.39 13.61
N ARG A 534 -46.07 3.29 12.89
CA ARG A 534 -46.43 1.92 13.31
C ARG A 534 -45.77 1.54 14.64
N VAL A 535 -44.49 1.87 14.82
CA VAL A 535 -43.74 1.65 16.07
C VAL A 535 -44.29 2.54 17.21
N SER A 536 -44.78 3.75 16.92
CA SER A 536 -45.46 4.60 17.91
C SER A 536 -46.81 4.03 18.34
N GLU A 537 -47.58 3.45 17.41
CA GLU A 537 -48.84 2.74 17.70
C GLU A 537 -48.59 1.47 18.54
N ASP A 538 -47.62 0.63 18.15
CA ASP A 538 -47.18 -0.53 18.93
C ASP A 538 -46.77 -0.12 20.35
N ASN A 539 -45.99 0.96 20.50
CA ASN A 539 -45.62 1.52 21.80
C ASN A 539 -46.83 2.01 22.61
N SER A 540 -47.83 2.62 21.97
CA SER A 540 -49.07 3.04 22.63
C SER A 540 -49.86 1.82 23.13
N LEU A 541 -50.00 0.79 22.29
CA LEU A 541 -50.65 -0.48 22.65
C LEU A 541 -49.92 -1.20 23.79
N LEU A 542 -48.58 -1.18 23.82
CA LEU A 542 -47.76 -1.74 24.89
C LEU A 542 -47.93 -0.96 26.21
N ARG A 543 -47.92 0.38 26.19
CA ARG A 543 -48.25 1.19 27.40
C ARG A 543 -49.66 0.90 27.91
N ASN A 544 -50.63 0.77 27.01
CA ASN A 544 -52.01 0.43 27.36
C ASN A 544 -52.18 -1.01 27.88
N LYS A 545 -51.28 -1.94 27.53
CA LYS A 545 -51.18 -3.29 28.15
C LYS A 545 -50.54 -3.20 29.53
N LEU A 546 -49.40 -2.52 29.66
CA LEU A 546 -48.70 -2.31 30.93
C LEU A 546 -49.63 -1.68 31.99
N GLY A 547 -50.33 -0.62 31.62
CA GLY A 547 -51.32 0.06 32.46
C GLY A 547 -52.65 -0.70 32.65
N ARG A 548 -52.78 -1.94 32.16
CA ARG A 548 -53.79 -2.91 32.64
C ARG A 548 -53.18 -3.85 33.66
N PHE A 549 -52.04 -4.47 33.33
CA PHE A 549 -51.33 -5.36 34.26
C PHE A 549 -50.97 -4.68 35.59
N GLN A 550 -50.64 -3.38 35.59
CA GLN A 550 -50.44 -2.62 36.82
C GLN A 550 -51.70 -2.57 37.70
N ARG A 551 -52.88 -2.34 37.12
CA ARG A 551 -54.15 -2.36 37.86
C ARG A 551 -54.56 -3.76 38.30
N GLU A 552 -54.32 -4.77 37.46
CA GLU A 552 -54.55 -6.18 37.82
C GLU A 552 -53.66 -6.60 39.00
N VAL A 553 -52.43 -6.07 39.10
CA VAL A 553 -51.56 -6.24 40.28
C VAL A 553 -52.07 -5.45 41.48
N GLU A 554 -52.46 -4.18 41.32
CA GLU A 554 -53.04 -3.36 42.41
C GLU A 554 -54.31 -4.00 43.01
N ASP A 555 -55.23 -4.50 42.17
CA ASP A 555 -56.44 -5.21 42.59
C ASP A 555 -56.12 -6.51 43.37
N VAL A 556 -55.09 -7.26 42.93
CA VAL A 556 -54.63 -8.50 43.60
C VAL A 556 -53.89 -8.20 44.90
N GLU A 557 -53.09 -7.15 44.97
CA GLU A 557 -52.46 -6.69 46.20
C GLU A 557 -53.49 -6.19 47.21
N GLU A 558 -54.52 -5.46 46.77
CA GLU A 558 -55.66 -5.11 47.62
C GLU A 558 -56.40 -6.35 48.14
N ALA A 559 -56.67 -7.34 47.29
CA ALA A 559 -57.31 -8.59 47.68
C ALA A 559 -56.46 -9.38 48.69
N SER A 560 -55.16 -9.49 48.46
CA SER A 560 -54.22 -10.15 49.39
C SER A 560 -54.13 -9.42 50.73
N ASN A 561 -54.10 -8.08 50.73
CA ASN A 561 -54.11 -7.29 51.97
C ASN A 561 -55.44 -7.39 52.73
N LYS A 562 -56.57 -7.57 52.05
CA LYS A 562 -57.88 -7.86 52.67
C LYS A 562 -57.88 -9.26 53.31
N GLN A 563 -57.37 -10.28 52.60
CA GLN A 563 -57.21 -11.64 53.15
C GLN A 563 -56.25 -11.69 54.34
N ARG A 564 -55.10 -10.99 54.29
CA ARG A 564 -54.16 -10.93 55.42
C ARG A 564 -54.83 -10.39 56.69
N LYS A 565 -55.56 -9.27 56.58
CA LYS A 565 -56.31 -8.71 57.71
C LYS A 565 -57.36 -9.67 58.28
N GLN A 566 -58.02 -10.48 57.44
CA GLN A 566 -58.94 -11.51 57.91
C GLN A 566 -58.22 -12.64 58.66
N MET A 567 -57.05 -13.08 58.19
CA MET A 567 -56.21 -14.05 58.90
C MET A 567 -55.70 -13.50 60.23
N ASP A 568 -55.26 -12.24 60.26
CA ASP A 568 -54.80 -11.56 61.49
C ASP A 568 -55.92 -11.45 62.54
N GLU A 569 -57.18 -11.29 62.11
CA GLU A 569 -58.36 -11.22 62.99
C GLU A 569 -58.72 -12.61 63.54
N LEU A 570 -58.82 -13.62 62.67
CA LEU A 570 -59.06 -15.01 63.06
C LEU A 570 -57.96 -15.56 63.99
N GLN A 571 -56.71 -15.11 63.80
CA GLN A 571 -55.63 -15.44 64.73
C GLN A 571 -55.83 -14.79 66.11
N ARG A 572 -56.27 -13.53 66.19
CA ARG A 572 -56.58 -12.87 67.47
C ARG A 572 -57.79 -13.48 68.17
N GLU A 573 -58.81 -13.93 67.43
CA GLU A 573 -59.92 -14.73 67.99
C GLU A 573 -59.45 -16.09 68.52
N LYS A 574 -58.53 -16.76 67.81
CA LYS A 574 -57.89 -18.00 68.27
C LYS A 574 -57.03 -17.79 69.53
N GLU A 575 -56.22 -16.74 69.57
CA GLU A 575 -55.40 -16.40 70.75
C GLU A 575 -56.28 -16.07 71.96
N LYS A 576 -57.39 -15.35 71.76
CA LYS A 576 -58.38 -15.08 72.81
C LYS A 576 -59.04 -16.36 73.33
N THR A 577 -59.55 -17.21 72.44
CA THR A 577 -60.16 -18.49 72.86
C THR A 577 -59.17 -19.43 73.54
N LEU A 578 -57.90 -19.45 73.12
CA LEU A 578 -56.84 -20.15 73.84
C LEU A 578 -56.68 -19.60 75.26
N SER A 579 -56.57 -18.28 75.45
CA SER A 579 -56.46 -17.68 76.79
C SER A 579 -57.68 -18.00 77.69
N GLU A 580 -58.90 -17.99 77.14
CA GLU A 580 -60.12 -18.38 77.85
C GLU A 580 -60.08 -19.87 78.25
N THR A 581 -59.58 -20.76 77.39
CA THR A 581 -59.38 -22.17 77.76
C THR A 581 -58.24 -22.37 78.78
N GLU A 582 -57.22 -21.52 78.81
CA GLU A 582 -56.17 -21.56 79.83
C GLU A 582 -56.70 -21.10 81.19
N GLU A 583 -57.51 -20.04 81.24
CA GLU A 583 -58.20 -19.60 82.47
C GLU A 583 -59.15 -20.68 82.99
N LEU A 584 -59.96 -21.28 82.11
CA LEU A 584 -60.83 -22.41 82.48
C LEU A 584 -60.04 -23.63 82.95
N ASN A 585 -58.89 -23.94 82.35
CA ASN A 585 -58.00 -25.01 82.82
C ASN A 585 -57.36 -24.71 84.18
N GLN A 586 -56.99 -23.45 84.44
CA GLN A 586 -56.51 -23.01 85.76
C GLN A 586 -57.61 -23.13 86.82
N LEU A 587 -58.84 -22.72 86.51
CA LEU A 587 -59.99 -22.85 87.40
C LEU A 587 -60.37 -24.33 87.65
N ASN A 588 -60.32 -25.16 86.60
CA ASN A 588 -60.52 -26.60 86.71
C ASN A 588 -59.42 -27.25 87.58
N LYS A 589 -58.19 -26.76 87.50
CA LYS A 589 -57.07 -27.16 88.37
C LYS A 589 -57.28 -26.74 89.83
N THR A 590 -57.82 -25.54 90.11
CA THR A 590 -58.17 -25.16 91.50
C THR A 590 -59.33 -26.00 92.04
N TYR A 591 -60.39 -26.26 91.26
CA TYR A 591 -61.45 -27.17 91.69
C TYR A 591 -60.92 -28.60 91.93
N LYS A 592 -60.05 -29.12 91.07
CA LYS A 592 -59.36 -30.41 91.31
C LYS A 592 -58.52 -30.39 92.58
N GLN A 593 -57.86 -29.28 92.92
CA GLN A 593 -57.13 -29.12 94.18
C GLN A 593 -58.06 -29.06 95.41
N GLU A 594 -59.22 -28.39 95.31
CA GLU A 594 -60.23 -28.39 96.38
C GLU A 594 -60.86 -29.77 96.57
N ILE A 595 -61.19 -30.48 95.48
CA ILE A 595 -61.64 -31.87 95.51
C ILE A 595 -60.58 -32.76 96.15
N CYS A 596 -59.29 -32.61 95.81
CA CYS A 596 -58.21 -33.33 96.47
C CYS A 596 -58.08 -32.98 97.96
N ARG A 597 -58.35 -31.73 98.36
CA ARG A 597 -58.29 -31.27 99.76
C ARG A 597 -59.48 -31.77 100.59
N LEU A 598 -60.67 -31.84 99.98
CA LEU A 598 -61.86 -32.46 100.56
C LEU A 598 -61.67 -33.99 100.66
N ASN A 599 -61.23 -34.64 99.59
CA ASN A 599 -60.94 -36.07 99.57
C ASN A 599 -59.82 -36.44 100.56
N ALA A 600 -58.79 -35.62 100.73
CA ALA A 600 -57.78 -35.80 101.77
C ALA A 600 -58.37 -35.71 103.18
N ARG A 601 -59.36 -34.84 103.41
CA ARG A 601 -60.08 -34.73 104.68
C ARG A 601 -61.04 -35.90 104.92
N THR A 602 -61.71 -36.39 103.87
CA THR A 602 -62.50 -37.63 103.89
C THR A 602 -61.60 -38.84 104.15
N LEU A 603 -60.42 -38.90 103.54
CA LEU A 603 -59.39 -39.91 103.79
C LEU A 603 -58.88 -39.85 105.22
N GLN A 604 -58.67 -38.65 105.78
CA GLN A 604 -58.27 -38.48 107.17
C GLN A 604 -59.35 -39.01 108.14
N LEU A 605 -60.63 -38.73 107.88
CA LEU A 605 -61.76 -39.30 108.62
C LEU A 605 -61.90 -40.82 108.41
N SER A 606 -61.58 -41.33 107.21
CA SER A 606 -61.58 -42.78 106.94
C SER A 606 -60.39 -43.52 107.56
N SER A 607 -59.23 -42.86 107.72
CA SER A 607 -58.07 -43.45 108.40
C SER A 607 -58.39 -43.70 109.88
N GLN A 608 -59.09 -42.77 110.53
CA GLN A 608 -59.64 -42.94 111.88
C GLN A 608 -60.69 -44.07 112.00
N LEU A 609 -61.19 -44.60 110.87
CA LEU A 609 -62.06 -45.78 110.81
C LEU A 609 -61.31 -47.05 110.32
N SER A 610 -60.13 -46.90 109.70
CA SER A 610 -59.34 -47.97 109.08
C SER A 610 -58.20 -48.47 109.97
N ASP A 611 -57.73 -47.65 110.92
CA ASP A 611 -56.70 -48.00 111.92
C ASP A 611 -57.11 -49.17 112.85
N LEU A 612 -58.39 -49.59 112.81
CA LEU A 612 -58.92 -50.78 113.50
C LEU A 612 -59.12 -52.00 112.58
N SER A 613 -58.81 -51.89 111.27
CA SER A 613 -59.23 -52.87 110.25
C SER A 613 -58.05 -53.55 109.51
N LEU A 614 -56.98 -52.82 109.18
CA LEU A 614 -56.02 -53.29 108.16
C LEU A 614 -54.64 -53.76 108.68
N GLN A 615 -54.62 -54.73 109.59
CA GLN A 615 -53.41 -55.50 109.92
C GLN A 615 -53.07 -56.59 108.88
N SER A 616 -53.71 -56.59 107.70
CA SER A 616 -53.93 -57.83 106.92
C SER A 616 -53.40 -57.90 105.48
N GLU A 617 -53.09 -56.79 104.80
CA GLU A 617 -53.02 -56.79 103.30
C GLU A 617 -51.77 -56.14 102.65
N THR A 618 -50.61 -56.16 103.32
CA THR A 618 -49.37 -55.55 102.80
C THR A 618 -48.44 -56.53 102.06
N SER A 619 -48.97 -57.47 101.25
CA SER A 619 -48.18 -58.60 100.71
C SER A 619 -48.54 -59.06 99.28
N HIS A 620 -48.92 -58.16 98.36
CA HIS A 620 -49.29 -58.59 96.98
C HIS A 620 -48.84 -57.73 95.77
N THR A 621 -48.16 -56.59 95.95
CA THR A 621 -47.86 -55.67 94.83
C THR A 621 -46.42 -55.73 94.29
N THR A 622 -45.51 -56.52 94.89
CA THR A 622 -44.08 -56.54 94.51
C THR A 622 -43.77 -57.32 93.21
N ILE A 623 -44.72 -58.10 92.67
CA ILE A 623 -44.47 -59.07 91.59
C ILE A 623 -44.64 -58.49 90.17
N GLN A 624 -45.39 -57.40 89.98
CA GLN A 624 -45.75 -56.91 88.64
C GLN A 624 -44.62 -56.18 87.88
N LEU A 625 -43.56 -55.71 88.56
CA LEU A 625 -42.58 -54.78 87.97
C LEU A 625 -41.54 -55.42 87.03
N LEU A 626 -41.41 -56.75 87.00
CA LEU A 626 -40.31 -57.44 86.28
C LEU A 626 -40.61 -57.76 84.81
N ASN A 627 -41.88 -57.84 84.39
CA ASN A 627 -42.21 -58.29 83.03
C ASN A 627 -42.07 -57.22 81.94
N GLN A 628 -41.93 -55.93 82.30
CA GLN A 628 -41.95 -54.83 81.33
C GLN A 628 -40.63 -54.66 80.56
N ARG A 629 -39.49 -55.15 81.10
CA ARG A 629 -38.13 -54.87 80.57
C ARG A 629 -37.63 -55.82 79.47
N LEU A 630 -38.43 -56.77 79.00
CA LEU A 630 -38.01 -57.74 77.96
C LEU A 630 -38.54 -57.41 76.55
N ALA A 631 -39.40 -56.41 76.38
CA ALA A 631 -39.96 -56.04 75.07
C ALA A 631 -39.04 -55.11 74.25
N GLU A 632 -38.25 -54.25 74.91
CA GLU A 632 -37.57 -53.12 74.28
C GLU A 632 -36.35 -53.52 73.42
N THR A 633 -35.73 -54.67 73.72
CA THR A 633 -34.48 -55.12 73.08
C THR A 633 -34.66 -55.80 71.71
N ALA A 634 -35.90 -56.06 71.28
CA ALA A 634 -36.18 -56.72 70.00
C ALA A 634 -36.16 -55.75 68.81
N SER A 635 -36.59 -54.50 68.99
CA SER A 635 -36.86 -53.56 67.89
C SER A 635 -35.60 -52.98 67.22
N GLN A 636 -34.45 -52.99 67.90
CA GLN A 636 -33.27 -52.22 67.48
C GLN A 636 -32.44 -52.88 66.36
N LYS A 637 -32.70 -54.15 66.01
CA LYS A 637 -31.88 -54.90 65.02
C LYS A 637 -32.38 -54.87 63.59
N GLU A 638 -33.58 -54.34 63.34
CA GLU A 638 -34.19 -54.33 62.01
C GLU A 638 -33.88 -53.04 61.23
N GLU A 639 -33.69 -51.92 61.95
CA GLU A 639 -33.35 -50.62 61.37
C GLU A 639 -31.92 -50.60 60.78
N GLU A 640 -30.92 -51.16 61.49
CA GLU A 640 -29.52 -51.21 61.04
C GLU A 640 -29.35 -51.85 59.65
N ALA A 641 -30.15 -52.89 59.35
CA ALA A 641 -30.09 -53.62 58.08
C ALA A 641 -30.66 -52.83 56.88
N SER A 642 -31.50 -51.82 57.14
CA SER A 642 -32.07 -50.95 56.11
C SER A 642 -31.09 -49.84 55.70
N VAL A 643 -30.44 -49.20 56.69
CA VAL A 643 -29.45 -48.13 56.51
C VAL A 643 -28.24 -48.62 55.72
N ALA A 644 -27.76 -49.84 56.01
CA ALA A 644 -26.66 -50.47 55.28
C ALA A 644 -26.93 -50.58 53.75
N LYS A 645 -28.16 -50.88 53.35
CA LYS A 645 -28.53 -50.99 51.91
C LYS A 645 -28.59 -49.63 51.22
N GLN A 646 -29.07 -48.59 51.90
CA GLN A 646 -29.08 -47.23 51.35
C GLN A 646 -27.65 -46.70 51.14
N LEU A 647 -26.74 -46.92 52.09
CA LEU A 647 -25.32 -46.54 51.97
C LEU A 647 -24.62 -47.22 50.79
N GLN A 648 -24.93 -48.49 50.51
CA GLN A 648 -24.37 -49.20 49.36
C GLN A 648 -24.89 -48.65 48.02
N ALA A 649 -26.16 -48.24 47.96
CA ALA A 649 -26.76 -47.63 46.77
C ALA A 649 -26.19 -46.23 46.47
N THR A 650 -26.05 -45.36 47.49
CA THR A 650 -25.47 -44.02 47.31
C THR A 650 -24.00 -44.07 46.94
N SER A 651 -23.22 -44.96 47.56
CA SER A 651 -21.82 -45.21 47.19
C SER A 651 -21.67 -45.62 45.71
N SER A 652 -22.56 -46.49 45.22
CA SER A 652 -22.56 -46.95 43.82
C SER A 652 -22.87 -45.80 42.84
N LYS A 653 -23.79 -44.89 43.20
CA LYS A 653 -24.14 -43.72 42.38
C LYS A 653 -22.98 -42.70 42.31
N LEU A 654 -22.35 -42.41 43.46
CA LEU A 654 -21.21 -41.51 43.53
C LEU A 654 -20.00 -42.02 42.74
N ALA A 655 -19.77 -43.34 42.71
CA ALA A 655 -18.72 -43.94 41.89
C ALA A 655 -18.95 -43.74 40.38
N LEU A 656 -20.20 -43.84 39.93
CA LEU A 656 -20.57 -43.60 38.53
C LEU A 656 -20.38 -42.13 38.14
N GLU A 657 -20.84 -41.20 38.97
CA GLU A 657 -20.70 -39.75 38.78
C GLU A 657 -19.22 -39.32 38.78
N HIS A 658 -18.39 -39.92 39.64
CA HIS A 658 -16.95 -39.68 39.65
C HIS A 658 -16.28 -40.15 38.35
N GLY A 659 -16.63 -41.33 37.84
CA GLY A 659 -16.12 -41.83 36.55
C GLY A 659 -16.56 -40.98 35.36
N GLN A 660 -17.81 -40.50 35.35
CA GLN A 660 -18.32 -39.58 34.33
C GLN A 660 -17.53 -38.25 34.35
N ASN A 661 -17.35 -37.63 35.52
CA ASN A 661 -16.57 -36.41 35.68
C ASN A 661 -15.10 -36.59 35.29
N GLN A 662 -14.49 -37.74 35.62
CA GLN A 662 -13.12 -38.06 35.21
C GLN A 662 -12.99 -38.14 33.68
N SER A 663 -13.99 -38.73 32.99
CA SER A 663 -14.02 -38.77 31.52
C SER A 663 -14.24 -37.40 30.88
N ALA A 664 -14.95 -36.49 31.55
CA ALA A 664 -15.19 -35.12 31.09
C ALA A 664 -13.92 -34.28 31.18
N TRP A 665 -13.23 -34.34 32.33
CA TRP A 665 -11.96 -33.68 32.54
C TRP A 665 -10.85 -34.19 31.60
N GLN A 666 -10.84 -35.48 31.26
CA GLN A 666 -9.94 -36.03 30.25
C GLN A 666 -10.19 -35.41 28.86
N ARG A 667 -11.44 -35.35 28.39
CA ARG A 667 -11.81 -34.73 27.11
C ARG A 667 -11.50 -33.24 27.06
N GLU A 668 -11.75 -32.50 28.15
CA GLU A 668 -11.41 -31.08 28.27
C GLU A 668 -9.90 -30.85 28.20
N ARG A 669 -9.12 -31.68 28.91
CA ARG A 669 -7.65 -31.66 28.84
C ARG A 669 -7.13 -32.00 27.44
N GLU A 670 -7.73 -32.96 26.73
CA GLU A 670 -7.35 -33.32 25.36
C GLU A 670 -7.65 -32.18 24.38
N LEU A 671 -8.81 -31.53 24.50
CA LEU A 671 -9.16 -30.33 23.72
C LEU A 671 -8.19 -29.17 23.98
N LEU A 672 -7.84 -28.89 25.24
CA LEU A 672 -6.84 -27.87 25.59
C LEU A 672 -5.44 -28.22 25.05
N GLN A 673 -5.06 -29.51 25.04
CA GLN A 673 -3.80 -29.95 24.43
C GLN A 673 -3.82 -29.84 22.89
N GLN A 674 -4.97 -30.03 22.24
CA GLN A 674 -5.12 -29.77 20.80
C GLN A 674 -5.01 -28.27 20.50
N GLN A 675 -5.76 -27.42 21.21
CA GLN A 675 -5.69 -25.96 21.06
C GLN A 675 -4.28 -25.42 21.29
N LEU A 676 -3.54 -25.96 22.27
CA LEU A 676 -2.14 -25.60 22.50
C LEU A 676 -1.24 -25.98 21.31
N ARG A 677 -1.44 -27.15 20.69
CA ARG A 677 -0.71 -27.53 19.45
C ARG A 677 -1.06 -26.59 18.30
N GLU A 678 -2.34 -26.39 18.02
CA GLU A 678 -2.79 -25.47 16.96
C GLU A 678 -2.26 -24.05 17.16
N SER A 679 -2.14 -23.56 18.40
CA SER A 679 -1.52 -22.27 18.70
C SER A 679 0.00 -22.25 18.44
N ARG A 680 0.70 -23.35 18.73
CA ARG A 680 2.13 -23.51 18.46
C ARG A 680 2.44 -23.64 16.97
N ASP A 681 1.59 -24.34 16.23
CA ASP A 681 1.73 -24.51 14.79
C ASP A 681 1.51 -23.16 14.08
N LYS A 682 0.53 -22.36 14.53
CA LYS A 682 0.32 -20.96 14.10
C LYS A 682 1.51 -20.06 14.43
N VAL A 683 2.10 -20.17 15.63
CA VAL A 683 3.33 -19.41 15.98
C VAL A 683 4.50 -19.83 15.09
N SER A 684 4.62 -21.11 14.74
CA SER A 684 5.67 -21.60 13.83
C SER A 684 5.50 -21.03 12.41
N GLN A 685 4.27 -20.99 11.91
CA GLN A 685 3.94 -20.35 10.63
C GLN A 685 4.22 -18.83 10.63
N VAL A 686 3.96 -18.14 11.75
CA VAL A 686 4.31 -16.72 11.89
C VAL A 686 5.83 -16.54 11.85
N GLN A 687 6.61 -17.40 12.51
CA GLN A 687 8.08 -17.35 12.47
C GLN A 687 8.64 -17.63 11.07
N GLU A 688 8.04 -18.56 10.31
CA GLU A 688 8.40 -18.80 8.90
C GLU A 688 8.11 -17.56 8.03
N LEU A 689 6.98 -16.88 8.25
CA LEU A 689 6.62 -15.63 7.55
C LEU A 689 7.49 -14.43 7.98
N GLU A 690 7.92 -14.37 9.25
CA GLU A 690 8.86 -13.35 9.74
C GLU A 690 10.23 -13.50 9.06
N VAL A 691 10.77 -14.73 8.97
CA VAL A 691 12.02 -15.02 8.26
C VAL A 691 11.92 -14.73 6.76
N GLU A 692 10.80 -15.07 6.13
CA GLU A 692 10.59 -14.76 4.71
C GLU A 692 10.43 -13.24 4.46
N LEU A 693 9.81 -12.51 5.38
CA LEU A 693 9.73 -11.05 5.34
C LEU A 693 11.11 -10.40 5.53
N GLU A 694 11.95 -10.93 6.42
CA GLU A 694 13.36 -10.51 6.55
C GLU A 694 14.15 -10.79 5.26
N ARG A 695 13.96 -11.96 4.64
CA ARG A 695 14.59 -12.34 3.36
C ARG A 695 14.22 -11.35 2.25
N VAL A 696 12.93 -11.11 2.04
CA VAL A 696 12.43 -10.16 1.04
C VAL A 696 12.88 -8.73 1.36
N THR A 697 12.95 -8.35 2.64
CA THR A 697 13.46 -7.03 3.04
C THR A 697 14.94 -6.86 2.71
N GLN A 698 15.77 -7.89 2.91
CA GLN A 698 17.18 -7.91 2.52
C GLN A 698 17.33 -7.85 0.98
N GLU A 699 16.53 -8.61 0.23
CA GLU A 699 16.52 -8.55 -1.24
C GLU A 699 16.15 -7.14 -1.73
N CYS A 700 15.10 -6.52 -1.18
CA CYS A 700 14.76 -5.12 -1.48
C CYS A 700 15.87 -4.12 -1.11
N GLN A 701 16.68 -4.37 -0.08
CA GLN A 701 17.83 -3.53 0.24
C GLN A 701 18.96 -3.71 -0.77
N THR A 702 19.30 -4.95 -1.16
CA THR A 702 20.33 -5.21 -2.18
C THR A 702 19.95 -4.60 -3.54
N LEU A 703 18.70 -4.76 -3.98
CA LEU A 703 18.20 -4.18 -5.24
C LEU A 703 18.24 -2.64 -5.23
N ARG A 704 17.96 -1.99 -4.09
CA ARG A 704 18.12 -0.54 -3.93
C ARG A 704 19.58 -0.10 -4.02
N LEU A 705 20.52 -0.86 -3.46
CA LEU A 705 21.95 -0.56 -3.56
C LEU A 705 22.46 -0.70 -5.00
N THR A 706 22.09 -1.78 -5.71
CA THR A 706 22.47 -1.93 -7.14
C THR A 706 21.80 -0.87 -8.02
N ALA A 707 20.56 -0.48 -7.75
CA ALA A 707 19.88 0.59 -8.47
C ALA A 707 20.45 2.00 -8.17
N ALA A 708 21.11 2.18 -7.02
CA ALA A 708 21.90 3.38 -6.73
C ALA A 708 23.23 3.36 -7.51
N GLN A 709 23.94 2.23 -7.52
CA GLN A 709 25.19 2.05 -8.28
C GLN A 709 25.00 2.31 -9.78
N PHE A 710 24.00 1.69 -10.42
CA PHE A 710 23.72 1.94 -11.85
C PHE A 710 23.30 3.40 -12.15
N ARG A 711 22.78 4.13 -11.17
CA ARG A 711 22.48 5.57 -11.31
C ARG A 711 23.74 6.43 -11.22
N GLU A 712 24.67 6.06 -10.35
CA GLU A 712 25.97 6.72 -10.20
C GLU A 712 26.82 6.49 -11.46
N GLU A 713 26.90 5.25 -11.96
CA GLU A 713 27.52 4.90 -13.25
C GLU A 713 26.89 5.66 -14.45
N LEU A 714 25.57 5.86 -14.44
CA LEU A 714 24.87 6.61 -15.48
C LEU A 714 25.28 8.10 -15.49
N GLU A 715 25.28 8.76 -14.33
CA GLU A 715 25.69 10.16 -14.22
C GLU A 715 27.20 10.33 -14.49
N GLU A 716 28.07 9.41 -14.06
CA GLU A 716 29.48 9.40 -14.46
C GLU A 716 29.66 9.30 -15.99
N SER A 717 28.89 8.44 -16.66
CA SER A 717 28.95 8.30 -18.12
C SER A 717 28.47 9.56 -18.85
N ARG A 718 27.49 10.27 -18.28
CA ARG A 718 26.95 11.54 -18.76
C ARG A 718 27.95 12.68 -18.61
N ASP A 719 28.61 12.78 -17.46
CA ASP A 719 29.65 13.79 -17.22
C ASP A 719 30.87 13.55 -18.12
N GLN A 720 31.25 12.29 -18.36
CA GLN A 720 32.28 11.93 -19.35
C GLN A 720 31.89 12.35 -20.78
N LEU A 721 30.61 12.21 -21.17
CA LEU A 721 30.10 12.69 -22.46
C LEU A 721 30.12 14.23 -22.56
N LEU A 722 29.78 14.94 -21.47
CA LEU A 722 29.87 16.40 -21.40
C LEU A 722 31.33 16.89 -21.50
N GLU A 723 32.27 16.20 -20.84
CA GLU A 723 33.69 16.52 -20.95
C GLU A 723 34.24 16.22 -22.36
N ALA A 724 33.84 15.10 -22.97
CA ALA A 724 34.20 14.78 -24.36
C ALA A 724 33.68 15.84 -25.35
N ASN A 725 32.43 16.30 -25.18
CA ASN A 725 31.81 17.29 -26.06
C ASN A 725 32.43 18.69 -25.90
N THR A 726 32.80 19.10 -24.67
CA THR A 726 33.53 20.36 -24.45
C THR A 726 34.95 20.31 -25.00
N ARG A 727 35.67 19.19 -24.85
CA ARG A 727 36.98 18.95 -25.50
C ARG A 727 36.87 18.99 -27.03
N LEU A 728 35.84 18.36 -27.62
CA LEU A 728 35.56 18.41 -29.07
C LEU A 728 35.32 19.86 -29.54
N SER A 729 34.50 20.61 -28.82
CA SER A 729 34.21 22.02 -29.11
C SER A 729 35.46 22.90 -29.04
N LEU A 730 36.35 22.63 -28.09
CA LEU A 730 37.64 23.33 -27.97
C LEU A 730 38.55 23.03 -29.17
N ALA A 731 38.67 21.75 -29.57
CA ALA A 731 39.47 21.34 -30.72
C ALA A 731 38.93 21.92 -32.04
N GLN A 732 37.60 21.95 -32.23
CA GLN A 732 36.97 22.61 -33.38
C GLN A 732 37.22 24.13 -33.40
N SER A 733 37.29 24.77 -32.23
CA SER A 733 37.64 26.20 -32.11
C SER A 733 39.11 26.44 -32.50
N GLN A 734 40.03 25.64 -31.97
CA GLN A 734 41.46 25.71 -32.27
C GLN A 734 41.73 25.47 -33.76
N HIS A 735 41.16 24.41 -34.35
CA HIS A 735 41.38 24.09 -35.76
C HIS A 735 40.76 25.15 -36.70
N ARG A 736 39.66 25.81 -36.30
CA ARG A 736 39.11 26.97 -37.02
C ARG A 736 40.05 28.19 -36.98
N GLN A 737 40.81 28.38 -35.90
CA GLN A 737 41.83 29.44 -35.80
C GLN A 737 43.09 29.09 -36.61
N GLU A 738 43.54 27.83 -36.58
CA GLU A 738 44.66 27.34 -37.41
C GLU A 738 44.36 27.49 -38.91
N LEU A 739 43.16 27.09 -39.35
CA LEU A 739 42.72 27.25 -40.74
C LEU A 739 42.66 28.72 -41.17
N GLN A 740 42.29 29.64 -40.26
CA GLN A 740 42.35 31.07 -40.54
C GLN A 740 43.80 31.56 -40.70
N GLN A 741 44.70 31.20 -39.77
CA GLN A 741 46.11 31.58 -39.84
C GLN A 741 46.83 31.01 -41.08
N LEU A 742 46.50 29.79 -41.51
CA LEU A 742 47.02 29.20 -42.74
C LEU A 742 46.45 29.88 -44.01
N LYS A 743 45.20 30.33 -43.96
CA LYS A 743 44.58 31.11 -45.05
C LYS A 743 45.29 32.46 -45.21
N ASP A 744 45.48 33.17 -44.10
CA ASP A 744 46.15 34.48 -44.06
C ASP A 744 47.63 34.40 -44.54
N GLN A 745 48.25 33.21 -44.48
CA GLN A 745 49.61 32.95 -45.01
C GLN A 745 49.62 32.61 -46.52
N LEU A 746 48.54 32.06 -47.07
CA LEU A 746 48.50 31.53 -48.44
C LEU A 746 48.15 32.61 -49.49
N GLU A 747 47.58 33.75 -49.10
CA GLU A 747 47.15 34.83 -50.01
C GLU A 747 48.32 35.58 -50.71
N SER A 748 49.59 35.30 -50.35
CA SER A 748 50.75 36.04 -50.87
C SER A 748 51.39 35.48 -52.16
N THR A 749 51.29 34.17 -52.45
CA THR A 749 52.01 33.55 -53.59
C THR A 749 51.36 32.26 -54.14
N VAL A 750 50.55 32.37 -55.20
CA VAL A 750 50.07 31.20 -55.99
C VAL A 750 50.01 31.52 -57.49
N SER A 751 50.52 30.61 -58.34
CA SER A 751 50.45 30.72 -59.81
C SER A 751 49.17 30.13 -60.41
N ARG A 752 48.81 30.56 -61.62
CA ARG A 752 47.51 30.35 -62.29
C ARG A 752 47.09 28.87 -62.45
N ASP A 753 48.03 27.96 -62.69
CA ASP A 753 47.74 26.51 -62.78
C ASP A 753 47.60 25.83 -61.40
N CYS A 754 48.18 26.41 -60.36
CA CYS A 754 47.97 25.98 -58.98
C CYS A 754 46.62 26.49 -58.45
N LEU A 755 46.16 27.67 -58.89
CA LEU A 755 44.81 28.17 -58.58
C LEU A 755 43.69 27.27 -59.11
N THR A 756 43.81 26.69 -60.31
CA THR A 756 42.79 25.75 -60.83
C THR A 756 42.83 24.39 -60.11
N GLN A 757 44.01 23.91 -59.71
CA GLN A 757 44.13 22.75 -58.82
C GLN A 757 43.59 23.03 -57.41
N LEU A 758 43.77 24.25 -56.88
CA LEU A 758 43.21 24.65 -55.59
C LEU A 758 41.70 24.86 -55.66
N GLN A 759 41.15 25.42 -56.74
CA GLN A 759 39.70 25.53 -56.94
C GLN A 759 39.03 24.16 -57.08
N SER A 760 39.62 23.24 -57.86
CA SER A 760 39.09 21.88 -57.98
C SER A 760 39.19 21.11 -56.66
N ARG A 761 40.34 21.17 -55.95
CA ARG A 761 40.47 20.59 -54.61
C ARG A 761 39.55 21.25 -53.59
N TRP A 762 39.37 22.57 -53.61
CA TRP A 762 38.46 23.26 -52.69
C TRP A 762 36.99 22.93 -52.99
N ALA A 763 36.61 22.75 -54.25
CA ALA A 763 35.29 22.26 -54.62
C ALA A 763 35.08 20.77 -54.30
N GLU A 764 36.16 19.97 -54.24
CA GLU A 764 36.14 18.60 -53.71
C GLU A 764 36.04 18.57 -52.19
N GLU A 765 36.81 19.39 -51.48
CA GLU A 765 36.69 19.53 -50.02
C GLU A 765 35.36 20.15 -49.61
N GLN A 766 34.78 21.09 -50.38
CA GLN A 766 33.41 21.55 -50.13
C GLN A 766 32.38 20.44 -50.34
N ARG A 767 32.50 19.62 -51.40
CA ARG A 767 31.63 18.44 -51.56
C ARG A 767 31.83 17.43 -50.43
N LYS A 768 33.06 17.19 -49.97
CA LYS A 768 33.33 16.33 -48.81
C LYS A 768 32.78 16.92 -47.51
N VAL A 769 32.89 18.23 -47.28
CA VAL A 769 32.35 18.91 -46.10
C VAL A 769 30.82 18.89 -46.11
N GLN A 770 30.18 19.17 -47.25
CA GLN A 770 28.73 19.02 -47.42
C GLN A 770 28.28 17.57 -47.18
N GLN A 771 28.94 16.60 -47.80
CA GLN A 771 28.66 15.18 -47.63
C GLN A 771 28.93 14.70 -46.18
N LEU A 772 29.93 15.25 -45.49
CA LEU A 772 30.18 14.98 -44.07
C LEU A 772 29.12 15.65 -43.18
N GLN A 773 28.64 16.85 -43.52
CA GLN A 773 27.53 17.51 -42.82
C GLN A 773 26.21 16.78 -43.03
N GLU A 774 25.95 16.24 -44.22
CA GLU A 774 24.79 15.36 -44.51
C GLU A 774 24.89 14.04 -43.74
N ASN A 775 26.08 13.43 -43.67
CA ASN A 775 26.29 12.23 -42.84
C ASN A 775 26.13 12.54 -41.34
N LEU A 776 26.61 13.70 -40.86
CA LEU A 776 26.44 14.14 -39.47
C LEU A 776 24.99 14.50 -39.14
N SER A 777 24.25 15.16 -40.03
CA SER A 777 22.84 15.45 -39.82
C SER A 777 21.97 14.20 -39.89
N PHE A 778 22.29 13.26 -40.80
CA PHE A 778 21.65 11.94 -40.85
C PHE A 778 21.93 11.13 -39.57
N GLN A 779 23.17 11.11 -39.07
CA GLN A 779 23.51 10.46 -37.81
C GLN A 779 22.85 11.16 -36.60
N ALA A 780 22.74 12.48 -36.60
CA ALA A 780 22.05 13.24 -35.56
C ALA A 780 20.53 12.97 -35.59
N GLU A 781 19.90 12.91 -36.77
CA GLU A 781 18.51 12.47 -36.92
C GLU A 781 18.33 11.01 -36.45
N GLN A 782 19.25 10.12 -36.81
CA GLN A 782 19.18 8.70 -36.44
C GLN A 782 19.30 8.52 -34.92
N ALA A 783 20.23 9.22 -34.28
CA ALA A 783 20.35 9.27 -32.81
C ALA A 783 19.11 9.92 -32.15
N SER A 784 18.54 10.98 -32.75
CA SER A 784 17.31 11.61 -32.25
C SER A 784 16.09 10.68 -32.38
N ARG A 785 15.98 9.93 -33.47
CA ARG A 785 14.95 8.89 -33.67
C ARG A 785 15.11 7.74 -32.67
N GLN A 786 16.35 7.34 -32.36
CA GLN A 786 16.64 6.33 -31.34
C GLN A 786 16.30 6.82 -29.92
N LEU A 787 16.65 8.07 -29.58
CA LEU A 787 16.27 8.69 -28.31
C LEU A 787 14.75 8.83 -28.16
N ALA A 788 14.06 9.28 -29.21
CA ALA A 788 12.60 9.37 -29.21
C ALA A 788 11.93 7.99 -29.06
N ALA A 789 12.46 6.94 -29.71
CA ALA A 789 11.95 5.57 -29.54
C ALA A 789 12.19 5.04 -28.12
N PHE A 790 13.36 5.31 -27.51
CA PHE A 790 13.63 4.96 -26.12
C PHE A 790 12.74 5.74 -25.14
N GLN A 791 12.47 7.02 -25.39
CA GLN A 791 11.55 7.83 -24.60
C GLN A 791 10.12 7.28 -24.69
N GLU A 792 9.65 6.97 -25.89
CA GLU A 792 8.32 6.38 -26.11
C GLU A 792 8.18 4.97 -25.50
N GLU A 793 9.25 4.16 -25.50
CA GLU A 793 9.29 2.86 -24.80
C GLU A 793 9.30 3.03 -23.27
N HIS A 794 10.00 4.04 -22.73
CA HIS A 794 9.95 4.40 -21.31
C HIS A 794 8.59 4.97 -20.88
N GLU A 795 7.94 5.80 -21.71
CA GLU A 795 6.59 6.31 -21.46
C GLU A 795 5.57 5.17 -21.45
N ARG A 796 5.61 4.24 -22.42
CA ARG A 796 4.80 3.01 -22.40
C ARG A 796 5.07 2.13 -21.17
N LEU A 797 6.31 2.06 -20.70
CA LEU A 797 6.65 1.32 -19.48
C LEU A 797 6.10 2.03 -18.23
N LEU A 798 6.08 3.37 -18.21
CA LEU A 798 5.48 4.15 -17.14
C LEU A 798 3.96 3.99 -17.12
N THR A 799 3.25 4.16 -18.25
CA THR A 799 1.79 3.98 -18.27
C THR A 799 1.39 2.56 -17.88
N THR A 800 2.10 1.53 -18.34
CA THR A 800 1.83 0.13 -17.94
C THR A 800 2.26 -0.21 -16.51
N MET A 801 3.06 0.63 -15.85
CA MET A 801 3.27 0.57 -14.39
C MET A 801 2.15 1.31 -13.65
N GLU A 802 1.73 2.49 -14.12
CA GLU A 802 0.65 3.29 -13.55
C GLU A 802 -0.68 2.53 -13.58
N GLU A 803 -1.07 1.98 -14.74
CA GLU A 803 -2.22 1.10 -14.94
C GLU A 803 -2.23 -0.07 -13.92
N ARG A 804 -1.07 -0.71 -13.72
CA ARG A 804 -0.90 -1.81 -12.74
C ARG A 804 -0.98 -1.34 -11.30
N THR A 805 -0.46 -0.14 -10.97
CA THR A 805 -0.61 0.41 -9.62
C THR A 805 -2.06 0.79 -9.32
N GLU A 806 -2.78 1.41 -10.27
CA GLU A 806 -4.21 1.63 -10.12
C GLU A 806 -4.99 0.31 -9.97
N GLU A 807 -4.60 -0.73 -10.70
CA GLU A 807 -5.25 -2.04 -10.64
C GLU A 807 -5.07 -2.70 -9.26
N LEU A 808 -3.85 -2.65 -8.71
CA LEU A 808 -3.56 -3.06 -7.35
C LEU A 808 -4.29 -2.19 -6.30
N GLU A 809 -4.42 -0.88 -6.52
CA GLU A 809 -5.23 0.00 -5.64
C GLU A 809 -6.72 -0.32 -5.72
N ARG A 810 -7.25 -0.58 -6.93
CA ARG A 810 -8.63 -1.03 -7.16
C ARG A 810 -8.89 -2.35 -6.43
N ASP A 811 -7.96 -3.31 -6.49
CA ASP A 811 -8.10 -4.61 -5.84
C ASP A 811 -7.86 -4.58 -4.33
N VAL A 812 -6.94 -3.77 -3.83
CA VAL A 812 -6.84 -3.48 -2.39
C VAL A 812 -8.13 -2.82 -1.89
N GLY A 813 -8.73 -1.90 -2.67
CA GLY A 813 -10.03 -1.29 -2.36
C GLY A 813 -11.20 -2.29 -2.43
N ASN A 814 -11.18 -3.24 -3.36
CA ASN A 814 -12.14 -4.36 -3.44
C ASN A 814 -12.01 -5.27 -2.21
N MET A 815 -10.78 -5.64 -1.85
CA MET A 815 -10.47 -6.51 -0.72
C MET A 815 -10.81 -5.84 0.61
N GLN A 816 -10.51 -4.54 0.78
CA GLN A 816 -10.92 -3.76 1.94
C GLN A 816 -12.45 -3.70 2.07
N ARG A 817 -13.19 -3.46 0.99
CA ARG A 817 -14.67 -3.52 1.01
C ARG A 817 -15.18 -4.91 1.38
N MET A 818 -14.60 -5.97 0.82
CA MET A 818 -14.98 -7.36 1.16
C MET A 818 -14.69 -7.68 2.64
N LEU A 819 -13.54 -7.26 3.17
CA LEU A 819 -13.19 -7.42 4.57
C LEU A 819 -14.12 -6.62 5.49
N GLN A 820 -14.46 -5.38 5.13
CA GLN A 820 -15.43 -4.55 5.84
C GLN A 820 -16.80 -5.23 5.89
N GLU A 821 -17.27 -5.79 4.78
CA GLU A 821 -18.54 -6.52 4.67
C GLU A 821 -18.50 -7.84 5.45
N LYS A 822 -17.35 -8.55 5.49
CA LYS A 822 -17.19 -9.76 6.31
C LYS A 822 -17.15 -9.42 7.80
N VAL A 823 -16.57 -8.29 8.19
CA VAL A 823 -16.62 -7.78 9.57
C VAL A 823 -18.05 -7.44 9.96
N THR A 824 -18.83 -6.74 9.13
CA THR A 824 -20.25 -6.46 9.44
C THR A 824 -21.09 -7.73 9.49
N GLN A 825 -20.91 -8.68 8.55
CA GLN A 825 -21.60 -9.99 8.58
C GLN A 825 -21.30 -10.78 9.87
N LEU A 826 -20.04 -10.81 10.32
CA LEU A 826 -19.64 -11.45 11.58
C LEU A 826 -20.20 -10.70 12.80
N GLN A 827 -20.27 -9.37 12.75
CA GLN A 827 -20.79 -8.55 13.83
C GLN A 827 -22.31 -8.68 13.97
N GLU A 828 -23.04 -8.75 12.85
CA GLU A 828 -24.46 -9.13 12.85
C GLU A 828 -24.68 -10.58 13.35
N GLN A 829 -23.83 -11.54 12.97
CA GLN A 829 -23.92 -12.90 13.50
C GLN A 829 -23.69 -12.94 15.01
N ARG A 830 -22.71 -12.17 15.53
CA ARG A 830 -22.51 -12.00 16.97
C ARG A 830 -23.76 -11.42 17.64
N ASP A 831 -24.37 -10.39 17.08
CA ASP A 831 -25.57 -9.76 17.65
C ASP A 831 -26.82 -10.65 17.53
N ARG A 832 -26.90 -11.52 16.52
CA ARG A 832 -27.91 -12.60 16.43
C ARG A 832 -27.66 -13.64 17.53
N ASN A 833 -26.44 -14.12 17.70
CA ASN A 833 -26.09 -15.10 18.73
C ASN A 833 -26.37 -14.56 20.14
N VAL A 834 -26.02 -13.32 20.45
CA VAL A 834 -26.34 -12.68 21.75
C VAL A 834 -27.86 -12.61 22.01
N LYS A 835 -28.68 -12.41 20.96
CA LYS A 835 -30.15 -12.46 21.08
C LYS A 835 -30.65 -13.89 21.29
N CYS A 836 -30.06 -14.88 20.61
CA CYS A 836 -30.35 -16.30 20.83
C CYS A 836 -29.96 -16.74 22.26
N ASP A 837 -28.81 -16.31 22.78
CA ASP A 837 -28.36 -16.59 24.15
C ASP A 837 -29.30 -16.00 25.22
N LEU A 838 -29.92 -14.85 24.94
CA LEU A 838 -30.92 -14.24 25.81
C LEU A 838 -32.24 -15.02 25.77
N LEU A 839 -32.77 -15.30 24.56
CA LEU A 839 -33.98 -16.12 24.38
C LEU A 839 -33.81 -17.52 25.00
N LEU A 840 -32.63 -18.13 24.87
CA LEU A 840 -32.31 -19.42 25.47
C LEU A 840 -32.31 -19.35 27.00
N LYS A 841 -31.79 -18.27 27.61
CA LYS A 841 -31.87 -18.05 29.07
C LYS A 841 -33.30 -17.86 29.54
N ASP A 842 -34.10 -17.08 28.81
CA ASP A 842 -35.51 -16.86 29.14
C ASP A 842 -36.30 -18.19 29.05
N LEU A 843 -36.07 -19.00 28.02
CA LEU A 843 -36.63 -20.35 27.88
C LEU A 843 -36.14 -21.31 28.98
N TYR A 844 -34.88 -21.23 29.44
CA TYR A 844 -34.41 -22.00 30.60
C TYR A 844 -35.10 -21.56 31.90
N VAL A 845 -35.36 -20.27 32.08
CA VAL A 845 -36.10 -19.74 33.23
C VAL A 845 -37.57 -20.16 33.19
N GLU A 846 -38.21 -20.11 32.03
CA GLU A 846 -39.59 -20.60 31.84
C GLU A 846 -39.69 -22.11 32.08
N ASN A 847 -38.79 -22.91 31.50
CA ASN A 847 -38.71 -24.35 31.77
C ASN A 847 -38.49 -24.65 33.27
N ALA A 848 -37.65 -23.88 33.97
CA ALA A 848 -37.47 -24.03 35.42
C ALA A 848 -38.73 -23.66 36.24
N GLN A 849 -39.60 -22.78 35.72
CA GLN A 849 -40.91 -22.50 36.32
C GLN A 849 -41.92 -23.61 36.01
N LEU A 850 -41.96 -24.11 34.77
CA LEU A 850 -42.82 -25.22 34.34
C LEU A 850 -42.50 -26.51 35.10
N VAL A 851 -41.22 -26.84 35.31
CA VAL A 851 -40.79 -27.99 36.14
C VAL A 851 -41.25 -27.85 37.59
N LYS A 852 -41.16 -26.65 38.19
CA LYS A 852 -41.69 -26.40 39.55
C LYS A 852 -43.22 -26.55 39.61
N ALA A 853 -43.92 -26.07 38.59
CA ALA A 853 -45.38 -26.22 38.49
C ALA A 853 -45.77 -27.70 38.35
N LEU A 854 -45.06 -28.45 37.51
CA LEU A 854 -45.26 -29.89 37.30
C LEU A 854 -45.01 -30.69 38.59
N GLN A 855 -43.90 -30.42 39.29
CA GLN A 855 -43.60 -31.03 40.59
C GLN A 855 -44.68 -30.72 41.64
N ALA A 856 -45.21 -29.49 41.66
CA ALA A 856 -46.32 -29.12 42.53
C ALA A 856 -47.63 -29.84 42.16
N THR A 857 -47.91 -30.11 40.88
CA THR A 857 -49.06 -30.92 40.46
C THR A 857 -48.89 -32.41 40.79
N GLU A 858 -47.70 -32.98 40.59
CA GLU A 858 -47.40 -34.37 41.02
C GLU A 858 -47.61 -34.55 42.53
N GLN A 859 -47.13 -33.61 43.34
CA GLN A 859 -47.26 -33.71 44.80
C GLN A 859 -48.73 -33.58 45.25
N ARG A 860 -49.54 -32.79 44.54
CA ARG A 860 -51.01 -32.76 44.75
C ARG A 860 -51.64 -34.10 44.37
N GLN A 861 -51.27 -34.70 43.24
CA GLN A 861 -51.75 -36.02 42.83
C GLN A 861 -51.40 -37.10 43.86
N LYS A 862 -50.11 -37.21 44.24
CA LYS A 862 -49.62 -38.17 45.24
C LYS A 862 -50.33 -38.01 46.60
N ASN A 863 -50.69 -36.78 46.98
CA ASN A 863 -51.46 -36.52 48.18
C ASN A 863 -52.96 -36.86 48.04
N ALA A 864 -53.55 -36.70 46.86
CA ALA A 864 -54.92 -37.15 46.57
C ALA A 864 -55.03 -38.69 46.53
N GLU A 865 -54.06 -39.37 45.92
CA GLU A 865 -53.96 -40.84 45.89
C GLU A 865 -53.85 -41.43 47.30
N LYS A 866 -52.96 -40.88 48.14
CA LYS A 866 -52.85 -41.25 49.57
C LYS A 866 -54.17 -41.06 50.33
N LYS A 867 -54.90 -39.95 50.07
CA LYS A 867 -56.21 -39.71 50.68
C LYS A 867 -57.25 -40.73 50.22
N ASN A 868 -57.28 -41.07 48.93
CA ASN A 868 -58.25 -42.04 48.41
C ASN A 868 -58.04 -43.42 49.03
N LEU A 869 -56.78 -43.91 49.06
CA LEU A 869 -56.43 -45.17 49.72
C LEU A 869 -56.86 -45.20 51.20
N ALA A 870 -56.58 -44.13 51.95
CA ALA A 870 -56.97 -44.03 53.36
C ALA A 870 -58.49 -43.94 53.60
N LEU A 871 -59.29 -43.61 52.59
CA LEU A 871 -60.76 -43.66 52.63
C LEU A 871 -61.30 -45.02 52.16
N GLU A 872 -60.69 -45.63 51.14
CA GLU A 872 -60.96 -47.00 50.68
C GLU A 872 -60.74 -48.02 51.82
N ASP A 873 -59.65 -47.88 52.59
CA ASP A 873 -59.38 -48.69 53.78
C ASP A 873 -60.46 -48.53 54.88
N LYS A 874 -60.91 -47.29 55.14
CA LYS A 874 -62.00 -47.00 56.09
C LYS A 874 -63.31 -47.64 55.64
N LEU A 875 -63.66 -47.52 54.36
CA LEU A 875 -64.85 -48.15 53.78
C LEU A 875 -64.80 -49.67 53.88
N SER A 876 -63.65 -50.28 53.64
CA SER A 876 -63.43 -51.72 53.81
C SER A 876 -63.72 -52.15 55.26
N ALA A 877 -63.20 -51.41 56.25
CA ALA A 877 -63.41 -51.68 57.66
C ALA A 877 -64.89 -51.50 58.09
N LEU A 878 -65.54 -50.40 57.69
CA LEU A 878 -66.96 -50.13 57.96
C LEU A 878 -67.87 -51.17 57.29
N THR A 879 -67.60 -51.52 56.03
CA THR A 879 -68.31 -52.59 55.32
C THR A 879 -68.20 -53.92 56.07
N GLN A 880 -67.03 -54.23 56.62
CA GLN A 880 -66.84 -55.46 57.40
C GLN A 880 -67.59 -55.42 58.75
N LEU A 881 -67.62 -54.27 59.43
CA LEU A 881 -68.41 -54.07 60.66
C LEU A 881 -69.91 -54.27 60.38
N ILE A 882 -70.47 -53.55 59.39
CA ILE A 882 -71.89 -53.64 59.03
C ILE A 882 -72.28 -55.07 58.62
N ARG A 883 -71.42 -55.80 57.90
CA ARG A 883 -71.65 -57.23 57.60
C ARG A 883 -71.69 -58.10 58.86
N ARG A 884 -70.82 -57.88 59.85
CA ARG A 884 -70.85 -58.59 61.14
C ARG A 884 -72.14 -58.25 61.92
N MET A 885 -72.55 -56.99 61.94
CA MET A 885 -73.78 -56.54 62.60
C MET A 885 -75.03 -57.17 61.95
N ALA A 886 -75.09 -57.19 60.61
CA ALA A 886 -76.18 -57.82 59.86
C ALA A 886 -76.22 -59.35 60.04
N GLN A 887 -75.07 -60.00 60.23
CA GLN A 887 -75.01 -61.43 60.56
C GLN A 887 -75.49 -61.69 61.99
N ALA A 888 -75.09 -60.86 62.96
CA ALA A 888 -75.51 -60.98 64.35
C ALA A 888 -77.03 -60.73 64.56
N SER A 889 -77.63 -59.84 63.77
CA SER A 889 -79.08 -59.59 63.82
C SER A 889 -79.92 -60.65 63.09
N LEU A 890 -79.33 -61.41 62.17
CA LEU A 890 -79.95 -62.56 61.50
C LEU A 890 -79.78 -63.90 62.26
N SER A 891 -78.94 -63.95 63.30
CA SER A 891 -78.70 -65.16 64.10
C SER A 891 -79.61 -65.31 65.33
N VAL A 892 -80.83 -64.75 65.30
CA VAL A 892 -81.82 -64.77 66.39
C VAL A 892 -83.25 -64.99 65.88
#